data_AF-B3SDL7-F1
#
_entry.id   AF-B3SDL7-F1
#
_cell.length_a   1.000
_cell.length_b   1.000
_cell.length_c   1.000
_cell.angle_alpha   90.00
_cell.angle_beta   90.00
_cell.angle_gamma   90.00
#
_symmetry.space_group_name_H-M   'P 1'
#
loop_
_entity.id
_entity.type
_entity.pdbx_description
1 polymer ?
#
loop_
_entity_poly.entity_id
_entity_poly.type
_entity_poly.pdbx_seq_one_letter_code
_entity_poly.pdbx_strand_id
1 'polypeptide(L)'
;MPESDNTEEFWQHLIQGNDMVTEDDRRWPPGIYGLPKRNGKLKDIEHFDAIFFGVHAKQCNTMDPQLRILLEVTYEAIVDGGINPIDIRGRKWGVFVGQSGSEAMQAYQSNPDTQIGYSMTGCSSCMLSNRLSHYFNFNGPSIAIDTACSSSIVALDQAVRAIKTGVCEGAIVSGSTIDVKPHTSLEFVKLSMLSPEGACKSFDISGNGYCRSEGIVSLLLLKKSQAKRNYATVIHSKSASDGFKQQGITFPNGAAQSLLLQQVYQEARIDPQKEVNYVEAHGTGTKAGDPQEVNAIASVFIGEDRQNKPLLIGSVKSNMGHCEAASGLAGVVKVILSAQHGILPPNLHFNQPNPDIPGLLDGSIKVVTEPTTFPDGYVGINSFGFGGAIAHLLLKPDVYRQDIDRSKYQELSLILCSGRTRESVQSLIHLGHKNTDNPYLINLINSTSATPISNNYHPMRGFALLNSQESIQDIDLTVSDKRPIWWIFSGMGANWNKMGQNMMKFPVFKNTITRAREILMPIGLDLINILFSEDPNVYDNVRDAFIGLVAVQIALIDCLRACGIEYDGLIGHSVGEIACGYADGALTAETALQIAYWRGQSILDAKVDSGAMAVVGLSWEEAKQRCLPDVVAACHNAERAITISGDPNQIDVMITELQSQEIFTRRVNSSGIAFHSPYIAKGASLFKSALKKILKTPKLRSSRWITTSVPKSEINDDYAMYASAKYYHNNFINPVLFYEAMKAIPDNAIVIEISPHHILQAVIKRNLTSNSLVLKTMRKHHSDNRELFLNSLGKLYLQGINIDPSPLLPKISYPVPAGTPSIAPAISWDHSQTWAIPTLDMFYLKSDQNSSSAITFDIDLSADSPDHYILGHVIDNRIIYPFAGYLLLAWKALARLLGTTYTRLPVIFKDVEIHQATLLPSTGIVKFNVDIKVKTGKFEIEHSNNIIVTGEIKEAEENITVSQLSPIDYEEELRLSNEDVYKVLRLRGFDYSLSFRSIHDASLDGTSGQIIWEGNWVTFLDAMLQMSSVNLIGRSLRLPTRIRYISINPTKQTYYLQEDEIDSPNNDEMQEEVTNSHHQLVQYILNPHTNVRVLEEVGPENVLVIL
;
A
#
# COMPACT_ATOMS: atom_id res chain seq x y z
N MET A 1 -9.03 16.62 -2.20
CA MET A 1 -9.50 18.03 -2.18
C MET A 1 -11.03 18.02 -2.19
N PRO A 2 -11.75 19.12 -1.93
CA PRO A 2 -13.20 19.08 -1.90
C PRO A 2 -13.78 18.54 -3.20
N GLU A 3 -14.77 17.65 -3.11
CA GLU A 3 -15.38 16.96 -4.26
C GLU A 3 -14.38 16.26 -5.21
N SER A 4 -13.14 15.99 -4.78
CA SER A 4 -12.08 15.45 -5.64
C SER A 4 -11.20 14.45 -4.90
N ASP A 5 -11.26 13.19 -5.32
CA ASP A 5 -10.48 12.09 -4.75
C ASP A 5 -9.02 12.13 -5.20
N ASN A 6 -8.75 12.73 -6.37
CA ASN A 6 -7.42 12.85 -6.94
C ASN A 6 -7.24 14.18 -7.70
N THR A 7 -6.01 14.41 -8.19
CA THR A 7 -5.65 15.65 -8.88
C THR A 7 -6.29 15.82 -10.26
N GLU A 8 -6.67 14.74 -10.93
CA GLU A 8 -7.36 14.81 -12.22
C GLU A 8 -8.78 15.34 -12.04
N GLU A 9 -9.53 14.78 -11.08
CA GLU A 9 -10.86 15.31 -10.74
C GLU A 9 -10.80 16.78 -10.31
N PHE A 10 -9.83 17.11 -9.46
CA PHE A 10 -9.62 18.49 -9.02
C PHE A 10 -9.37 19.44 -10.19
N TRP A 11 -8.54 19.03 -11.16
CA TRP A 11 -8.31 19.78 -12.39
C TRP A 11 -9.60 19.96 -13.20
N GLN A 12 -10.40 18.90 -13.37
CA GLN A 12 -11.67 18.97 -14.11
C GLN A 12 -12.63 19.98 -13.48
N HIS A 13 -12.74 20.00 -12.14
CA HIS A 13 -13.57 20.99 -11.45
C HIS A 13 -13.03 22.42 -11.63
N LEU A 14 -11.71 22.62 -11.52
CA LEU A 14 -11.08 23.93 -11.71
C LEU A 14 -11.34 24.49 -13.11
N ILE A 15 -11.07 23.72 -14.17
CA ILE A 15 -11.15 24.21 -15.55
C ILE A 15 -12.61 24.43 -16.01
N GLN A 16 -13.55 23.64 -15.50
CA GLN A 16 -14.99 23.80 -15.77
C GLN A 16 -15.61 24.97 -14.98
N GLY A 17 -14.90 25.53 -14.00
CA GLY A 17 -15.43 26.57 -13.14
C GLY A 17 -16.49 26.05 -12.16
N ASN A 18 -16.39 24.78 -11.75
CA ASN A 18 -17.31 24.18 -10.79
C ASN A 18 -16.99 24.70 -9.37
N ASP A 19 -18.02 25.11 -8.64
CA ASP A 19 -17.91 25.45 -7.22
C ASP A 19 -17.93 24.15 -6.40
N MET A 20 -16.81 23.82 -5.77
CA MET A 20 -16.62 22.58 -5.00
C MET A 20 -17.11 22.71 -3.54
N VAL A 21 -17.72 23.85 -3.19
CA VAL A 21 -18.32 24.07 -1.87
C VAL A 21 -19.80 23.69 -1.92
N THR A 22 -20.19 22.75 -1.04
CA THR A 22 -21.51 22.11 -1.06
C THR A 22 -22.33 22.38 0.21
N GLU A 23 -23.66 22.22 0.11
CA GLU A 23 -24.62 22.24 1.23
C GLU A 23 -25.13 20.82 1.48
N ASP A 24 -24.44 20.06 2.32
CA ASP A 24 -24.77 18.67 2.66
C ASP A 24 -24.36 18.33 4.10
N ASP A 25 -24.81 17.19 4.61
CA ASP A 25 -24.69 16.75 6.00
C ASP A 25 -23.52 15.78 6.27
N ARG A 26 -22.55 15.66 5.35
CA ARG A 26 -21.39 14.72 5.50
C ARG A 26 -20.49 14.98 6.70
N ARG A 27 -20.56 16.15 7.33
CA ARG A 27 -19.83 16.48 8.56
C ARG A 27 -20.78 16.81 9.71
N TRP A 28 -21.72 17.70 9.45
CA TRP A 28 -22.79 18.05 10.38
C TRP A 28 -23.98 18.64 9.59
N PRO A 29 -25.19 18.66 10.19
CA PRO A 29 -26.36 19.26 9.55
C PRO A 29 -26.12 20.72 9.11
N PRO A 30 -26.45 21.09 7.86
CA PRO A 30 -26.29 22.47 7.39
C PRO A 30 -26.99 23.49 8.30
N GLY A 31 -26.27 24.55 8.68
CA GLY A 31 -26.83 25.62 9.51
C GLY A 31 -26.86 25.34 11.02
N ILE A 32 -26.30 24.23 11.49
CA ILE A 32 -26.17 23.95 12.93
C ILE A 32 -25.50 25.14 13.64
N TYR A 33 -25.99 25.55 14.81
CA TYR A 33 -25.52 26.74 15.55
C TYR A 33 -25.59 28.09 14.81
N GLY A 34 -26.31 28.17 13.68
CA GLY A 34 -26.29 29.34 12.80
C GLY A 34 -24.99 29.46 11.99
N LEU A 35 -24.24 28.37 11.83
CA LEU A 35 -23.11 28.31 10.92
C LEU A 35 -23.54 28.52 9.46
N PRO A 36 -22.63 28.95 8.57
CA PRO A 36 -22.88 28.89 7.13
C PRO A 36 -23.30 27.48 6.73
N LYS A 37 -24.28 27.39 5.82
CA LYS A 37 -24.79 26.10 5.34
C LYS A 37 -23.82 25.37 4.41
N ARG A 38 -22.84 26.09 3.88
CA ARG A 38 -21.90 25.63 2.87
C ARG A 38 -20.49 25.55 3.42
N ASN A 39 -19.77 24.50 3.05
CA ASN A 39 -18.34 24.28 3.31
C ASN A 39 -17.77 23.28 2.28
N GLY A 40 -16.48 23.38 1.98
CA GLY A 40 -15.81 22.44 1.08
C GLY A 40 -15.44 21.15 1.81
N LYS A 41 -15.87 19.99 1.31
CA LYS A 41 -15.70 18.71 2.01
C LYS A 41 -15.02 17.70 1.09
N LEU A 42 -14.07 16.92 1.61
CA LEU A 42 -13.60 15.72 0.93
C LEU A 42 -14.80 14.78 0.73
N LYS A 43 -14.83 14.08 -0.42
CA LYS A 43 -15.88 13.11 -0.74
C LYS A 43 -16.03 12.06 0.36
N ASP A 44 -14.90 11.53 0.79
CA ASP A 44 -14.81 10.43 1.74
C ASP A 44 -13.64 10.64 2.72
N ILE A 45 -13.82 10.20 3.97
CA ILE A 45 -12.80 10.19 5.02
C ILE A 45 -12.84 8.90 5.88
N GLU A 46 -13.66 7.92 5.51
CA GLU A 46 -13.82 6.66 6.22
C GLU A 46 -12.92 5.55 5.68
N HIS A 47 -12.42 5.66 4.45
CA HIS A 47 -11.57 4.62 3.83
C HIS A 47 -10.07 4.76 4.12
N PHE A 48 -9.37 3.62 4.16
CA PHE A 48 -7.90 3.53 4.30
C PHE A 48 -7.41 2.09 4.08
N ASP A 49 -6.32 1.89 3.33
CA ASP A 49 -5.70 0.56 3.14
C ASP A 49 -4.76 0.19 4.31
N ALA A 50 -5.36 -0.23 5.42
CA ALA A 50 -4.63 -0.55 6.65
C ALA A 50 -3.57 -1.65 6.48
N ILE A 51 -3.85 -2.66 5.64
CA ILE A 51 -2.94 -3.79 5.40
C ILE A 51 -1.67 -3.30 4.71
N PHE A 52 -1.80 -2.45 3.69
CA PHE A 52 -0.65 -1.86 3.00
C PHE A 52 0.27 -1.11 3.96
N PHE A 53 -0.32 -0.26 4.80
CA PHE A 53 0.43 0.57 5.75
C PHE A 53 0.86 -0.17 7.02
N GLY A 54 0.54 -1.47 7.15
CA GLY A 54 0.92 -2.29 8.29
C GLY A 54 0.28 -1.84 9.61
N VAL A 55 -0.96 -1.35 9.55
CA VAL A 55 -1.68 -0.83 10.72
C VAL A 55 -2.76 -1.82 11.15
N HIS A 56 -2.77 -2.17 12.43
CA HIS A 56 -3.79 -3.07 13.00
C HIS A 56 -5.17 -2.39 13.08
N ALA A 57 -6.25 -3.12 12.83
CA ALA A 57 -7.62 -2.59 12.78
C ALA A 57 -8.03 -1.76 14.00
N LYS A 58 -7.68 -2.21 15.22
CA LYS A 58 -7.90 -1.47 16.48
C LYS A 58 -7.25 -0.07 16.48
N GLN A 59 -6.07 0.08 15.84
CA GLN A 59 -5.42 1.38 15.71
C GLN A 59 -6.11 2.25 14.66
N CYS A 60 -6.49 1.68 13.51
CA CYS A 60 -7.17 2.42 12.44
C CYS A 60 -8.46 3.10 12.90
N ASN A 61 -9.28 2.42 13.72
CA ASN A 61 -10.50 2.99 14.30
C ASN A 61 -10.26 4.17 15.26
N THR A 62 -9.02 4.39 15.68
CA THR A 62 -8.62 5.53 16.51
C THR A 62 -7.53 6.38 15.86
N MET A 63 -7.38 6.28 14.54
CA MET A 63 -6.51 7.14 13.75
C MET A 63 -7.28 8.33 13.18
N ASP A 64 -6.67 9.50 13.27
CA ASP A 64 -7.17 10.72 12.62
C ASP A 64 -7.29 10.46 11.11
N PRO A 65 -8.46 10.71 10.48
CA PRO A 65 -8.61 10.60 9.03
C PRO A 65 -7.56 11.39 8.24
N GLN A 66 -7.06 12.51 8.76
CA GLN A 66 -5.95 13.25 8.16
C GLN A 66 -4.72 12.36 7.96
N LEU A 67 -4.38 11.59 8.99
CA LEU A 67 -3.18 10.74 8.97
C LEU A 67 -3.34 9.56 8.01
N ARG A 68 -4.53 8.97 7.95
CA ARG A 68 -4.87 7.90 7.01
C ARG A 68 -4.67 8.35 5.57
N ILE A 69 -5.30 9.45 5.19
CA ILE A 69 -5.22 9.98 3.83
C ILE A 69 -3.81 10.50 3.53
N LEU A 70 -3.13 11.14 4.50
CA LEU A 70 -1.74 11.60 4.33
C LEU A 70 -0.78 10.47 3.95
N LEU A 71 -0.93 9.28 4.54
CA LEU A 71 -0.12 8.11 4.20
C LEU A 71 -0.30 7.71 2.73
N GLU A 72 -1.55 7.69 2.24
CA GLU A 72 -1.89 7.38 0.85
C GLU A 72 -1.39 8.45 -0.13
N VAL A 73 -1.74 9.72 0.08
CA VAL A 73 -1.36 10.78 -0.85
C VAL A 73 0.15 11.04 -0.87
N THR A 74 0.86 10.73 0.22
CA THR A 74 2.34 10.75 0.21
C THR A 74 2.91 9.61 -0.64
N TYR A 75 2.34 8.41 -0.59
CA TYR A 75 2.74 7.32 -1.48
C TYR A 75 2.50 7.70 -2.94
N GLU A 76 1.31 8.21 -3.26
CA GLU A 76 0.91 8.69 -4.58
C GLU A 76 1.86 9.76 -5.12
N ALA A 77 2.23 10.74 -4.29
CA ALA A 77 3.17 11.79 -4.67
C ALA A 77 4.58 11.25 -4.99
N ILE A 78 5.05 10.22 -4.29
CA ILE A 78 6.35 9.60 -4.54
C ILE A 78 6.33 8.85 -5.88
N VAL A 79 5.31 8.03 -6.11
CA VAL A 79 5.20 7.25 -7.36
C VAL A 79 4.91 8.13 -8.57
N ASP A 80 4.20 9.25 -8.40
CA ASP A 80 4.00 10.25 -9.46
C ASP A 80 5.32 10.89 -9.93
N GLY A 81 6.27 11.05 -9.01
CA GLY A 81 7.64 11.44 -9.31
C GLY A 81 8.45 10.38 -10.09
N GLY A 82 7.89 9.19 -10.34
CA GLY A 82 8.59 8.03 -10.91
C GLY A 82 9.63 7.44 -9.97
N ILE A 83 9.45 7.59 -8.66
CA ILE A 83 10.33 7.04 -7.65
C ILE A 83 9.64 5.86 -7.00
N ASN A 84 10.35 4.74 -6.90
CA ASN A 84 9.89 3.60 -6.14
C ASN A 84 10.13 3.87 -4.64
N PRO A 85 9.08 3.85 -3.79
CA PRO A 85 9.22 4.08 -2.35
C PRO A 85 10.18 3.09 -1.66
N ILE A 86 10.37 1.89 -2.22
CA ILE A 86 11.31 0.90 -1.69
C ILE A 86 12.77 1.33 -1.86
N ASP A 87 13.11 1.93 -2.99
CA ASP A 87 14.48 2.34 -3.32
C ASP A 87 14.98 3.51 -2.45
N ILE A 88 14.06 4.20 -1.77
CA ILE A 88 14.34 5.38 -0.95
C ILE A 88 14.26 5.13 0.56
N ARG A 89 13.95 3.90 0.99
CA ARG A 89 13.95 3.54 2.41
C ARG A 89 15.35 3.71 3.00
N GLY A 90 15.41 4.26 4.21
CA GLY A 90 16.64 4.55 4.95
C GLY A 90 17.37 5.83 4.51
N ARG A 91 16.92 6.52 3.46
CA ARG A 91 17.57 7.74 2.97
C ARG A 91 17.28 8.93 3.87
N LYS A 92 18.13 9.96 3.78
CA LYS A 92 18.02 11.22 4.55
C LYS A 92 16.94 12.13 3.95
N TRP A 93 15.72 11.63 3.91
CA TRP A 93 14.55 12.37 3.46
C TRP A 93 13.83 12.97 4.66
N GLY A 94 13.47 14.26 4.55
CA GLY A 94 12.68 14.93 5.58
C GLY A 94 11.18 14.82 5.33
N VAL A 95 10.37 14.98 6.36
CA VAL A 95 8.91 15.08 6.31
C VAL A 95 8.48 16.33 7.06
N PHE A 96 7.83 17.26 6.37
CA PHE A 96 7.39 18.54 6.91
C PHE A 96 5.90 18.71 6.64
N VAL A 97 5.07 18.69 7.68
CA VAL A 97 3.61 18.69 7.56
C VAL A 97 3.03 19.96 8.18
N GLY A 98 2.36 20.78 7.38
CA GLY A 98 1.54 21.88 7.86
C GLY A 98 0.16 21.40 8.30
N GLN A 99 -0.25 21.70 9.54
CA GLN A 99 -1.49 21.20 10.14
C GLN A 99 -2.05 22.19 11.18
N SER A 100 -3.36 22.17 11.42
CA SER A 100 -4.08 23.05 12.37
C SER A 100 -4.64 22.30 13.59
N GLY A 101 -3.97 21.25 14.05
CA GLY A 101 -4.42 20.38 15.14
C GLY A 101 -5.23 19.16 14.68
N SER A 102 -5.48 18.24 15.61
CA SER A 102 -6.31 17.05 15.39
C SER A 102 -7.62 17.17 16.14
N GLU A 103 -8.70 17.44 15.41
CA GLU A 103 -10.06 17.42 15.97
C GLU A 103 -10.48 15.99 16.36
N ALA A 104 -10.01 14.98 15.61
CA ALA A 104 -10.25 13.57 15.91
C ALA A 104 -9.67 13.15 17.27
N MET A 105 -8.52 13.70 17.65
CA MET A 105 -7.91 13.45 18.97
C MET A 105 -8.89 13.82 20.10
N GLN A 106 -9.56 14.97 19.98
CA GLN A 106 -10.51 15.40 21.00
C GLN A 106 -11.72 14.47 21.08
N ALA A 107 -12.25 14.03 19.94
CA ALA A 107 -13.37 13.10 19.91
C ALA A 107 -13.03 11.75 20.57
N TYR A 108 -11.89 11.15 20.19
CA TYR A 108 -11.48 9.84 20.70
C TYR A 108 -10.96 9.86 22.14
N GLN A 109 -10.73 11.05 22.72
CA GLN A 109 -10.36 11.24 24.12
C GLN A 109 -11.53 11.79 24.97
N SER A 110 -12.70 11.95 24.38
CA SER A 110 -13.85 12.56 25.06
C SER A 110 -14.37 11.68 26.20
N ASN A 111 -14.39 10.35 26.02
CA ASN A 111 -14.89 9.41 27.00
C ASN A 111 -13.74 8.57 27.60
N PRO A 112 -13.38 8.79 28.88
CA PRO A 112 -12.31 8.05 29.54
C PRO A 112 -12.51 6.53 29.59
N ASP A 113 -13.76 6.06 29.62
CA ASP A 113 -14.07 4.63 29.76
C ASP A 113 -13.89 3.85 28.44
N THR A 114 -13.94 4.53 27.29
CA THR A 114 -13.73 3.94 25.96
C THR A 114 -12.39 4.33 25.34
N GLN A 115 -11.61 5.17 26.03
CA GLN A 115 -10.33 5.66 25.53
C GLN A 115 -9.29 4.54 25.53
N ILE A 116 -8.60 4.39 24.39
CA ILE A 116 -7.45 3.48 24.25
C ILE A 116 -6.17 4.28 23.99
N GLY A 117 -5.02 3.74 24.44
CA GLY A 117 -3.72 4.42 24.30
C GLY A 117 -3.30 4.67 22.84
N TYR A 118 -3.79 3.87 21.90
CA TYR A 118 -3.46 4.01 20.47
C TYR A 118 -3.95 5.31 19.85
N SER A 119 -5.02 5.93 20.38
CA SER A 119 -5.51 7.25 19.93
C SER A 119 -4.41 8.32 19.98
N MET A 120 -3.49 8.24 20.96
CA MET A 120 -2.36 9.17 21.03
C MET A 120 -1.43 9.02 19.84
N THR A 121 -1.07 7.78 19.49
CA THR A 121 -0.22 7.50 18.33
C THR A 121 -0.95 7.68 16.99
N GLY A 122 -2.28 7.69 16.98
CA GLY A 122 -3.11 7.84 15.79
C GLY A 122 -3.56 9.27 15.49
N CYS A 123 -3.54 10.18 16.49
CA CYS A 123 -4.10 11.52 16.34
C CYS A 123 -3.19 12.66 16.81
N SER A 124 -2.16 12.42 17.63
CA SER A 124 -1.29 13.52 18.08
C SER A 124 -0.68 14.27 16.89
N SER A 125 -0.63 15.60 16.92
CA SER A 125 -0.17 16.42 15.79
C SER A 125 1.21 16.02 15.26
N CYS A 126 2.13 15.57 16.13
CA CYS A 126 3.45 15.10 15.70
C CYS A 126 3.39 13.78 14.90
N MET A 127 2.33 12.99 15.06
CA MET A 127 2.13 11.74 14.33
C MET A 127 1.82 11.98 12.84
N LEU A 128 1.28 13.15 12.48
CA LEU A 128 1.06 13.54 11.09
C LEU A 128 2.36 13.60 10.27
N SER A 129 3.51 13.86 10.89
CA SER A 129 4.83 13.72 10.25
C SER A 129 5.51 12.40 10.61
N ASN A 130 5.49 12.02 11.89
CA ASN A 130 6.29 10.91 12.40
C ASN A 130 5.86 9.56 11.84
N ARG A 131 4.55 9.33 11.63
CA ARG A 131 4.07 8.07 11.05
C ARG A 131 4.40 7.94 9.57
N LEU A 132 4.44 9.04 8.82
CA LEU A 132 4.94 9.04 7.44
C LEU A 132 6.42 8.65 7.43
N SER A 133 7.25 9.32 8.25
CA SER A 133 8.67 8.97 8.39
C SER A 133 8.87 7.51 8.79
N HIS A 134 8.06 6.99 9.71
CA HIS A 134 8.11 5.61 10.16
C HIS A 134 7.81 4.62 9.03
N TYR A 135 6.68 4.77 8.35
CA TYR A 135 6.26 3.83 7.31
C TYR A 135 7.23 3.80 6.12
N PHE A 136 7.55 4.99 5.59
CA PHE A 136 8.46 5.13 4.45
C PHE A 136 9.94 4.93 4.81
N ASN A 137 10.25 4.77 6.11
CA ASN A 137 11.62 4.64 6.63
C ASN A 137 12.51 5.83 6.23
N PHE A 138 12.05 7.05 6.48
CA PHE A 138 12.81 8.27 6.19
C PHE A 138 13.61 8.73 7.40
N ASN A 139 14.92 8.89 7.21
CA ASN A 139 15.89 9.18 8.29
C ASN A 139 16.26 10.68 8.41
N GLY A 140 15.53 11.57 7.74
CA GLY A 140 15.67 13.02 7.90
C GLY A 140 14.75 13.60 8.99
N PRO A 141 14.67 14.94 9.11
CA PRO A 141 13.78 15.61 10.05
C PRO A 141 12.32 15.22 9.82
N SER A 142 11.57 15.00 10.89
CA SER A 142 10.12 14.76 10.85
C SER A 142 9.43 15.82 11.72
N ILE A 143 8.70 16.74 11.08
CA ILE A 143 8.23 17.96 11.74
C ILE A 143 6.78 18.26 11.35
N ALA A 144 5.93 18.42 12.36
CA ALA A 144 4.61 19.02 12.23
C ALA A 144 4.68 20.51 12.58
N ILE A 145 4.09 21.36 11.74
CA ILE A 145 4.14 22.83 11.83
C ILE A 145 2.71 23.36 11.89
N ASP A 146 2.46 24.26 12.84
CA ASP A 146 1.21 25.01 12.95
C ASP A 146 1.51 26.51 12.99
N THR A 147 1.19 27.17 11.89
CA THR A 147 1.14 28.62 11.76
C THR A 147 -0.22 29.05 11.20
N ALA A 148 -1.28 28.31 11.55
CA ALA A 148 -2.62 28.42 10.99
C ALA A 148 -2.61 28.31 9.44
N CYS A 149 -3.25 29.25 8.74
CA CYS A 149 -3.44 29.16 7.29
C CYS A 149 -2.13 29.15 6.45
N SER A 150 -1.00 29.56 7.03
CA SER A 150 0.31 29.56 6.34
C SER A 150 1.13 28.29 6.53
N SER A 151 0.66 27.36 7.36
CA SER A 151 1.42 26.20 7.85
C SER A 151 2.13 25.43 6.74
N SER A 152 1.44 25.09 5.66
CA SER A 152 2.02 24.26 4.61
C SER A 152 3.10 24.96 3.77
N ILE A 153 3.05 26.30 3.62
CA ILE A 153 4.13 27.05 2.94
C ILE A 153 5.30 27.30 3.89
N VAL A 154 5.04 27.50 5.19
CA VAL A 154 6.12 27.51 6.19
C VAL A 154 6.82 26.15 6.24
N ALA A 155 6.07 25.04 6.15
CA ALA A 155 6.63 23.70 6.03
C ALA A 155 7.49 23.54 4.77
N LEU A 156 7.00 24.02 3.62
CA LEU A 156 7.77 24.06 2.37
C LEU A 156 9.07 24.86 2.51
N ASP A 157 9.00 26.04 3.12
CA ASP A 157 10.15 26.92 3.36
C ASP A 157 11.22 26.24 4.21
N GLN A 158 10.84 25.53 5.27
CA GLN A 158 11.77 24.74 6.09
C GLN A 158 12.37 23.55 5.32
N ALA A 159 11.57 22.84 4.53
CA ALA A 159 12.04 21.73 3.70
C ALA A 159 13.05 22.19 2.64
N VAL A 160 12.79 23.31 1.97
CA VAL A 160 13.71 23.92 1.00
C VAL A 160 15.03 24.30 1.65
N ARG A 161 15.01 24.89 2.86
CA ARG A 161 16.23 25.17 3.62
C ARG A 161 16.98 23.88 3.99
N ALA A 162 16.29 22.84 4.44
CA ALA A 162 16.90 21.56 4.80
C ALA A 162 17.59 20.89 3.59
N ILE A 163 16.97 20.94 2.40
CA ILE A 163 17.59 20.43 1.16
C ILE A 163 18.79 21.30 0.74
N LYS A 164 18.65 22.64 0.77
CA LYS A 164 19.71 23.58 0.38
C LYS A 164 20.94 23.48 1.29
N THR A 165 20.75 23.23 2.58
CA THR A 165 21.83 23.08 3.57
C THR A 165 22.41 21.67 3.64
N GLY A 166 21.83 20.70 2.91
CA GLY A 166 22.32 19.32 2.86
C GLY A 166 21.89 18.45 4.04
N VAL A 167 21.02 18.94 4.93
CA VAL A 167 20.37 18.13 5.98
C VAL A 167 19.52 17.03 5.36
N CYS A 168 18.82 17.35 4.26
CA CYS A 168 18.03 16.42 3.48
C CYS A 168 18.55 16.30 2.04
N GLU A 169 18.39 15.12 1.43
CA GLU A 169 18.55 14.93 -0.01
C GLU A 169 17.24 15.09 -0.79
N GLY A 170 16.12 14.76 -0.15
CA GLY A 170 14.75 14.96 -0.63
C GLY A 170 13.82 15.24 0.56
N ALA A 171 12.61 15.70 0.31
CA ALA A 171 11.64 15.93 1.37
C ALA A 171 10.20 15.71 0.90
N ILE A 172 9.37 15.21 1.80
CA ILE A 172 7.92 15.26 1.70
C ILE A 172 7.46 16.55 2.39
N VAL A 173 6.63 17.32 1.69
CA VAL A 173 5.98 18.50 2.23
C VAL A 173 4.47 18.34 2.07
N SER A 174 3.76 18.30 3.19
CA SER A 174 2.32 18.06 3.19
C SER A 174 1.57 19.17 3.91
N GLY A 175 0.29 19.30 3.60
CA GLY A 175 -0.65 20.16 4.30
C GLY A 175 -1.94 19.38 4.54
N SER A 176 -2.48 19.40 5.75
CA SER A 176 -3.73 18.70 6.09
C SER A 176 -4.67 19.56 6.92
N THR A 177 -5.96 19.50 6.58
CA THR A 177 -7.07 20.04 7.36
C THR A 177 -8.32 19.22 7.03
N ILE A 178 -9.03 18.76 8.06
CA ILE A 178 -10.39 18.20 7.96
C ILE A 178 -11.28 18.92 8.97
N ASP A 179 -12.58 18.97 8.68
CA ASP A 179 -13.57 19.69 9.46
C ASP A 179 -14.58 18.71 10.05
N VAL A 180 -14.29 18.16 11.24
CA VAL A 180 -15.17 17.20 11.93
C VAL A 180 -15.83 17.77 13.18
N LYS A 181 -15.34 18.91 13.70
CA LYS A 181 -15.87 19.59 14.89
C LYS A 181 -16.53 20.94 14.52
N PRO A 182 -17.87 21.08 14.62
CA PRO A 182 -18.54 22.34 14.26
C PRO A 182 -18.24 23.51 15.19
N HIS A 183 -17.77 23.25 16.42
CA HIS A 183 -17.37 24.30 17.37
C HIS A 183 -16.24 25.17 16.81
N THR A 184 -15.28 24.58 16.08
CA THR A 184 -14.20 25.33 15.43
C THR A 184 -14.78 26.33 14.41
N SER A 185 -15.75 25.89 13.61
CA SER A 185 -16.48 26.78 12.69
C SER A 185 -17.22 27.90 13.44
N LEU A 186 -17.79 27.60 14.62
CA LEU A 186 -18.50 28.57 15.44
C LEU A 186 -17.57 29.65 15.98
N GLU A 187 -16.37 29.28 16.41
CA GLU A 187 -15.33 30.24 16.82
C GLU A 187 -15.01 31.21 15.68
N PHE A 188 -14.83 30.71 14.45
CA PHE A 188 -14.59 31.58 13.30
C PHE A 188 -15.80 32.48 12.93
N VAL A 189 -17.03 32.01 13.12
CA VAL A 189 -18.23 32.88 13.00
C VAL A 189 -18.19 33.98 14.06
N LYS A 190 -17.85 33.66 15.32
CA LYS A 190 -17.75 34.66 16.40
C LYS A 190 -16.62 35.66 16.19
N LEU A 191 -15.60 35.29 15.42
CA LEU A 191 -14.54 36.19 14.96
C LEU A 191 -14.93 37.01 13.71
N SER A 192 -16.16 36.86 13.20
CA SER A 192 -16.62 37.49 11.94
C SER A 192 -15.72 37.19 10.74
N MET A 193 -15.09 36.00 10.72
CA MET A 193 -14.18 35.61 9.64
C MET A 193 -14.88 34.81 8.53
N LEU A 194 -15.99 34.15 8.84
CA LEU A 194 -16.71 33.32 7.87
C LEU A 194 -17.75 34.12 7.09
N SER A 195 -17.83 33.86 5.79
CA SER A 195 -18.89 34.37 4.94
C SER A 195 -20.23 33.70 5.31
N PRO A 196 -21.30 34.47 5.60
CA PRO A 196 -22.63 33.91 5.85
C PRO A 196 -23.17 33.09 4.67
N GLU A 197 -22.81 33.45 3.45
CA GLU A 197 -23.20 32.70 2.24
C GLU A 197 -22.33 31.47 1.99
N GLY A 198 -21.26 31.29 2.77
CA GLY A 198 -20.32 30.18 2.63
C GLY A 198 -19.63 30.15 1.27
N ALA A 199 -19.10 31.30 0.83
CA ALA A 199 -18.27 31.39 -0.38
C ALA A 199 -17.05 32.30 -0.13
N CYS A 200 -15.92 31.98 -0.75
CA CYS A 200 -14.76 32.89 -0.79
C CYS A 200 -14.89 33.81 -2.01
N LYS A 201 -15.45 35.00 -1.82
CA LYS A 201 -15.68 35.98 -2.89
C LYS A 201 -14.42 36.84 -3.11
N SER A 202 -13.34 36.17 -3.52
CA SER A 202 -12.02 36.78 -3.62
C SER A 202 -12.04 38.03 -4.53
N PHE A 203 -11.57 39.14 -4.00
CA PHE A 203 -11.41 40.45 -4.66
C PHE A 203 -12.71 41.18 -5.04
N ASP A 204 -13.88 40.58 -4.81
CA ASP A 204 -15.17 41.17 -5.12
C ASP A 204 -15.61 42.17 -4.03
N ILE A 205 -16.36 43.21 -4.41
CA ILE A 205 -16.93 44.18 -3.46
C ILE A 205 -17.80 43.53 -2.38
N SER A 206 -18.42 42.39 -2.68
CA SER A 206 -19.26 41.62 -1.77
C SER A 206 -18.50 40.65 -0.86
N GLY A 207 -17.15 40.70 -0.87
CA GLY A 207 -16.29 39.95 0.04
C GLY A 207 -16.58 40.28 1.52
N ASN A 208 -17.08 39.29 2.26
CA ASN A 208 -17.53 39.43 3.65
C ASN A 208 -17.00 38.34 4.59
N GLY A 209 -15.99 37.59 4.16
CA GLY A 209 -15.44 36.46 4.90
C GLY A 209 -15.04 35.31 3.96
N TYR A 210 -14.49 34.25 4.52
CA TYR A 210 -14.13 33.04 3.78
C TYR A 210 -15.09 31.89 4.08
N CYS A 211 -15.06 30.85 3.24
CA CYS A 211 -15.77 29.60 3.47
C CYS A 211 -14.77 28.53 3.93
N ARG A 212 -15.01 27.85 5.06
CA ARG A 212 -14.12 26.76 5.52
C ARG A 212 -14.16 25.59 4.54
N SER A 213 -13.06 24.87 4.47
CA SER A 213 -12.90 23.76 3.55
C SER A 213 -11.88 22.75 4.06
N GLU A 214 -11.97 21.53 3.58
CA GLU A 214 -11.02 20.47 3.86
C GLU A 214 -9.98 20.35 2.74
N GLY A 215 -8.81 19.83 3.06
CA GLY A 215 -7.76 19.62 2.08
C GLY A 215 -6.60 18.85 2.64
N ILE A 216 -6.16 17.84 1.90
CA ILE A 216 -4.96 17.07 2.20
C ILE A 216 -4.14 17.02 0.92
N VAL A 217 -2.91 17.51 0.99
CA VAL A 217 -1.98 17.64 -0.13
C VAL A 217 -0.61 17.18 0.31
N SER A 218 0.08 16.42 -0.53
CA SER A 218 1.46 16.01 -0.32
C SER A 218 2.29 16.29 -1.57
N LEU A 219 3.45 16.91 -1.40
CA LEU A 219 4.41 17.19 -2.46
C LEU A 219 5.74 16.50 -2.18
N LEU A 220 6.36 16.01 -3.25
CA LEU A 220 7.73 15.53 -3.24
C LEU A 220 8.68 16.63 -3.72
N LEU A 221 9.62 17.05 -2.86
CA LEU A 221 10.70 17.97 -3.19
C LEU A 221 12.02 17.24 -3.34
N LEU A 222 12.72 17.52 -4.44
CA LEU A 222 14.02 16.94 -4.77
C LEU A 222 14.98 18.02 -5.27
N LYS A 223 16.27 17.70 -5.24
CA LYS A 223 17.25 18.42 -6.07
C LYS A 223 16.96 18.12 -7.54
N LYS A 224 17.00 19.15 -8.40
CA LYS A 224 16.72 19.02 -9.84
C LYS A 224 17.51 17.89 -10.53
N SER A 225 18.76 17.66 -10.11
CA SER A 225 19.63 16.61 -10.65
C SER A 225 19.16 15.18 -10.35
N GLN A 226 18.23 14.99 -9.42
CA GLN A 226 17.69 13.69 -9.00
C GLN A 226 16.24 13.48 -9.46
N ALA A 227 15.60 14.51 -10.02
CA ALA A 227 14.19 14.47 -10.36
C ALA A 227 13.96 13.83 -11.74
N LYS A 228 13.20 12.73 -11.79
CA LYS A 228 12.71 12.16 -13.06
C LYS A 228 11.56 12.96 -13.64
N ARG A 229 10.75 13.59 -12.79
CA ARG A 229 9.67 14.50 -13.15
C ARG A 229 9.89 15.85 -12.44
N ASN A 230 9.65 16.95 -13.15
CA ASN A 230 9.77 18.30 -12.60
C ASN A 230 8.54 19.13 -12.97
N TYR A 231 7.62 19.33 -12.02
CA TYR A 231 6.45 20.19 -12.23
C TYR A 231 6.79 21.68 -12.13
N ALA A 232 7.64 22.04 -11.18
CA ALA A 232 8.06 23.41 -10.93
C ALA A 232 9.38 23.42 -10.15
N THR A 233 10.17 24.46 -10.35
CA THR A 233 11.36 24.74 -9.55
C THR A 233 11.04 25.80 -8.50
N VAL A 234 11.29 25.48 -7.23
CA VAL A 234 11.27 26.47 -6.15
C VAL A 234 12.49 27.37 -6.27
N ILE A 235 12.28 28.63 -6.61
CA ILE A 235 13.36 29.61 -6.74
C ILE A 235 13.73 30.12 -5.37
N HIS A 236 12.74 30.64 -4.66
CA HIS A 236 12.91 31.16 -3.32
C HIS A 236 11.62 31.05 -2.51
N SER A 237 11.76 30.99 -1.20
CA SER A 237 10.65 30.95 -0.24
C SER A 237 11.07 31.72 1.00
N LYS A 238 10.11 32.38 1.64
CA LYS A 238 10.36 33.05 2.92
C LYS A 238 9.10 33.13 3.75
N SER A 239 9.29 33.04 5.06
CA SER A 239 8.28 33.27 6.08
C SER A 239 8.69 34.46 6.97
N ALA A 240 7.69 35.20 7.45
CA ALA A 240 7.83 36.39 8.30
C ALA A 240 6.59 36.55 9.21
N SER A 241 6.53 37.66 9.95
CA SER A 241 5.38 38.00 10.79
C SER A 241 4.89 39.41 10.50
N ASP A 242 3.57 39.60 10.61
CA ASP A 242 2.89 40.90 10.57
C ASP A 242 3.36 41.86 11.67
N GLY A 243 3.94 41.34 12.75
CA GLY A 243 4.34 42.12 13.92
C GLY A 243 3.16 42.68 14.71
N PHE A 244 3.40 43.78 15.43
CA PHE A 244 2.38 44.45 16.23
C PHE A 244 1.43 45.29 15.36
N LYS A 245 0.12 45.19 15.65
CA LYS A 245 -0.97 45.84 14.91
C LYS A 245 -1.94 46.47 15.91
N GLN A 246 -2.23 47.77 15.76
CA GLN A 246 -3.17 48.47 16.65
C GLN A 246 -4.61 47.95 16.51
N GLN A 247 -4.94 47.38 15.35
CA GLN A 247 -6.25 46.86 14.97
C GLN A 247 -6.55 45.47 15.56
N GLY A 248 -5.57 44.83 16.20
CA GLY A 248 -5.68 43.50 16.80
C GLY A 248 -4.93 42.40 16.05
N ILE A 249 -4.89 41.20 16.65
CA ILE A 249 -4.08 40.08 16.17
C ILE A 249 -4.51 39.56 14.80
N THR A 250 -5.82 39.60 14.51
CA THR A 250 -6.44 39.05 13.31
C THR A 250 -6.40 40.00 12.10
N PHE A 251 -6.06 41.27 12.31
CA PHE A 251 -5.96 42.23 11.21
C PHE A 251 -4.73 41.92 10.34
N PRO A 252 -4.79 41.95 9.00
CA PRO A 252 -3.63 41.74 8.15
C PRO A 252 -2.78 43.01 8.00
N ASN A 253 -1.45 42.89 7.97
CA ASN A 253 -0.53 44.02 7.80
C ASN A 253 0.04 44.10 6.37
N GLY A 254 -0.58 44.91 5.50
CA GLY A 254 -0.12 45.07 4.12
C GLY A 254 1.32 45.58 3.98
N ALA A 255 1.82 46.39 4.92
CA ALA A 255 3.21 46.86 4.90
C ALA A 255 4.21 45.73 5.18
N ALA A 256 3.90 44.85 6.14
CA ALA A 256 4.71 43.67 6.42
C ALA A 256 4.69 42.67 5.26
N GLN A 257 3.53 42.49 4.63
CA GLN A 257 3.37 41.66 3.43
C GLN A 257 4.19 42.21 2.26
N SER A 258 4.12 43.52 1.98
CA SER A 258 4.93 44.16 0.94
C SER A 258 6.43 44.00 1.20
N LEU A 259 6.87 44.18 2.45
CA LEU A 259 8.27 43.97 2.83
C LEU A 259 8.72 42.51 2.63
N LEU A 260 7.89 41.53 3.00
CA LEU A 260 8.17 40.11 2.75
C LEU A 260 8.35 39.85 1.25
N LEU A 261 7.43 40.35 0.41
CA LEU A 261 7.52 40.22 -1.04
C LEU A 261 8.83 40.83 -1.57
N GLN A 262 9.12 42.08 -1.23
CA GLN A 262 10.36 42.77 -1.64
C GLN A 262 11.61 41.97 -1.28
N GLN A 263 11.68 41.45 -0.06
CA GLN A 263 12.81 40.64 0.40
C GLN A 263 12.96 39.35 -0.40
N VAL A 264 11.85 38.65 -0.70
CA VAL A 264 11.90 37.42 -1.50
C VAL A 264 12.51 37.69 -2.88
N TYR A 265 12.02 38.72 -3.58
CA TYR A 265 12.50 39.04 -4.92
C TYR A 265 13.93 39.60 -4.92
N GLN A 266 14.29 40.41 -3.93
CA GLN A 266 15.64 40.93 -3.76
C GLN A 266 16.65 39.80 -3.50
N GLU A 267 16.33 38.86 -2.60
CA GLU A 267 17.17 37.71 -2.29
C GLU A 267 17.29 36.74 -3.48
N ALA A 268 16.19 36.56 -4.22
CA ALA A 268 16.16 35.76 -5.45
C ALA A 268 16.87 36.43 -6.64
N ARG A 269 17.14 37.74 -6.56
CA ARG A 269 17.70 38.57 -7.65
C ARG A 269 16.82 38.53 -8.91
N ILE A 270 15.51 38.63 -8.73
CA ILE A 270 14.51 38.64 -9.79
C ILE A 270 13.79 39.99 -9.76
N ASP A 271 13.55 40.57 -10.93
CA ASP A 271 12.76 41.79 -11.06
C ASP A 271 11.26 41.43 -11.06
N PRO A 272 10.52 41.72 -9.98
CA PRO A 272 9.11 41.35 -9.89
C PRO A 272 8.24 42.04 -10.94
N GLN A 273 8.60 43.23 -11.42
CA GLN A 273 7.79 43.98 -12.40
C GLN A 273 7.92 43.41 -13.81
N LYS A 274 9.09 42.83 -14.15
CA LYS A 274 9.37 42.29 -15.49
C LYS A 274 9.13 40.80 -15.62
N GLU A 275 9.38 40.05 -14.55
CA GLU A 275 9.52 38.59 -14.63
C GLU A 275 8.37 37.83 -13.97
N VAL A 276 7.48 38.49 -13.21
CA VAL A 276 6.34 37.86 -12.53
C VAL A 276 5.03 38.28 -13.19
N ASN A 277 4.34 37.28 -13.72
CA ASN A 277 3.14 37.48 -14.55
C ASN A 277 1.87 36.89 -13.96
N TYR A 278 1.99 36.07 -12.91
CA TYR A 278 0.86 35.55 -12.16
C TYR A 278 1.17 35.53 -10.66
N VAL A 279 0.20 35.93 -9.85
CA VAL A 279 0.22 35.74 -8.40
C VAL A 279 -1.01 34.94 -7.98
N GLU A 280 -0.76 33.78 -7.37
CA GLU A 280 -1.78 33.04 -6.63
C GLU A 280 -1.86 33.64 -5.22
N ALA A 281 -2.89 34.44 -4.98
CA ALA A 281 -3.05 35.18 -3.75
C ALA A 281 -3.54 34.28 -2.60
N HIS A 282 -3.43 34.78 -1.38
CA HIS A 282 -4.15 34.22 -0.25
C HIS A 282 -5.66 34.40 -0.47
N GLY A 283 -6.12 35.60 -0.85
CA GLY A 283 -7.42 35.89 -1.49
C GLY A 283 -8.60 35.23 -0.80
N THR A 284 -8.89 35.64 0.44
CA THR A 284 -9.89 35.00 1.30
C THR A 284 -11.31 35.49 1.05
N GLY A 285 -11.48 36.62 0.37
CA GLY A 285 -12.77 37.31 0.30
C GLY A 285 -13.10 38.06 1.58
N THR A 286 -12.13 38.29 2.46
CA THR A 286 -12.35 39.07 3.69
C THR A 286 -12.31 40.57 3.37
N LYS A 287 -13.23 41.32 3.99
CA LYS A 287 -13.37 42.77 3.74
C LYS A 287 -12.09 43.57 4.01
N ALA A 288 -11.31 43.17 5.02
CA ALA A 288 -10.04 43.82 5.34
C ALA A 288 -8.82 43.14 4.69
N GLY A 289 -8.83 41.82 4.52
CA GLY A 289 -7.67 41.07 4.05
C GLY A 289 -7.38 41.24 2.58
N ASP A 290 -8.39 41.13 1.72
CA ASP A 290 -8.18 41.24 0.28
C ASP A 290 -7.61 42.63 -0.11
N PRO A 291 -8.10 43.76 0.43
CA PRO A 291 -7.48 45.06 0.16
C PRO A 291 -6.05 45.18 0.68
N GLN A 292 -5.73 44.68 1.87
CA GLN A 292 -4.36 44.76 2.41
C GLN A 292 -3.39 43.95 1.54
N GLU A 293 -3.77 42.73 1.16
CA GLU A 293 -2.94 41.85 0.35
C GLU A 293 -2.75 42.39 -1.07
N VAL A 294 -3.82 42.74 -1.79
CA VAL A 294 -3.70 43.10 -3.19
C VAL A 294 -3.01 44.45 -3.36
N ASN A 295 -3.18 45.39 -2.41
CA ASN A 295 -2.40 46.63 -2.41
C ASN A 295 -0.91 46.39 -2.09
N ALA A 296 -0.59 45.42 -1.22
CA ALA A 296 0.80 45.01 -1.00
C ALA A 296 1.42 44.40 -2.27
N ILE A 297 0.68 43.54 -2.98
CA ILE A 297 1.06 43.02 -4.31
C ILE A 297 1.29 44.20 -5.27
N ALA A 298 0.32 45.09 -5.42
CA ALA A 298 0.42 46.23 -6.33
C ALA A 298 1.71 47.06 -6.10
N SER A 299 2.05 47.31 -4.84
CA SER A 299 3.24 48.08 -4.45
C SER A 299 4.59 47.47 -4.87
N VAL A 300 4.63 46.17 -5.17
CA VAL A 300 5.86 45.44 -5.53
C VAL A 300 5.91 45.14 -7.02
N PHE A 301 4.78 44.75 -7.61
CA PHE A 301 4.73 44.22 -8.97
C PHE A 301 4.30 45.23 -10.03
N ILE A 302 3.69 46.34 -9.65
CA ILE A 302 3.18 47.37 -10.56
C ILE A 302 4.10 48.59 -10.53
N GLY A 303 4.56 49.02 -11.70
CA GLY A 303 5.43 50.18 -11.88
C GLY A 303 5.76 50.41 -13.35
N GLU A 304 6.59 51.42 -13.63
CA GLU A 304 6.92 51.89 -14.99
C GLU A 304 7.55 50.79 -15.87
N ASP A 305 8.25 49.83 -15.24
CA ASP A 305 8.95 48.75 -15.92
C ASP A 305 8.03 47.65 -16.49
N ARG A 306 6.73 47.65 -16.14
CA ARG A 306 5.77 46.56 -16.49
C ARG A 306 5.25 46.59 -17.93
N GLN A 307 5.74 47.48 -18.79
CA GLN A 307 5.37 47.57 -20.23
C GLN A 307 3.84 47.54 -20.50
N ASN A 308 3.04 48.13 -19.61
CA ASN A 308 1.57 48.15 -19.67
C ASN A 308 0.88 46.75 -19.73
N LYS A 309 1.54 45.68 -19.29
CA LYS A 309 0.91 44.36 -19.16
C LYS A 309 0.29 44.19 -17.77
N PRO A 310 -0.99 43.80 -17.65
CA PRO A 310 -1.60 43.60 -16.34
C PRO A 310 -0.92 42.44 -15.60
N LEU A 311 -0.84 42.54 -14.27
CA LEU A 311 -0.52 41.38 -13.43
C LEU A 311 -1.77 40.50 -13.32
N LEU A 312 -1.65 39.23 -13.71
CA LEU A 312 -2.73 38.28 -13.52
C LEU A 312 -2.77 37.84 -12.05
N ILE A 313 -3.96 37.80 -11.46
CA ILE A 313 -4.18 37.33 -10.09
C ILE A 313 -5.32 36.31 -10.03
N GLY A 314 -5.24 35.38 -9.09
CA GLY A 314 -6.34 34.48 -8.75
C GLY A 314 -6.20 33.90 -7.34
N SER A 315 -7.22 33.17 -6.91
CA SER A 315 -7.24 32.43 -5.65
C SER A 315 -8.03 31.13 -5.81
N VAL A 316 -7.39 29.99 -5.56
CA VAL A 316 -8.00 28.66 -5.52
C VAL A 316 -9.13 28.59 -4.50
N LYS A 317 -9.08 29.43 -3.46
CA LYS A 317 -10.09 29.44 -2.40
C LYS A 317 -11.46 29.84 -2.92
N SER A 318 -11.53 30.60 -4.02
CA SER A 318 -12.79 30.90 -4.70
C SER A 318 -13.45 29.66 -5.29
N ASN A 319 -12.67 28.67 -5.73
CA ASN A 319 -13.19 27.44 -6.33
C ASN A 319 -13.60 26.38 -5.30
N MET A 320 -12.86 26.27 -4.19
CA MET A 320 -12.96 25.13 -3.27
C MET A 320 -13.14 25.51 -1.79
N GLY A 321 -13.22 26.79 -1.46
CA GLY A 321 -13.14 27.27 -0.07
C GLY A 321 -11.71 27.28 0.48
N HIS A 322 -11.57 27.70 1.74
CA HIS A 322 -10.29 27.87 2.41
C HIS A 322 -9.94 26.65 3.26
N CYS A 323 -9.03 25.80 2.77
CA CYS A 323 -8.54 24.64 3.51
C CYS A 323 -7.39 24.93 4.50
N GLU A 324 -7.53 26.03 5.23
CA GLU A 324 -6.68 26.44 6.37
C GLU A 324 -5.19 26.08 6.21
N ALA A 325 -4.66 25.16 7.01
CA ALA A 325 -3.24 24.79 7.01
C ALA A 325 -2.76 24.21 5.68
N ALA A 326 -3.64 23.55 4.91
CA ALA A 326 -3.34 23.01 3.58
C ALA A 326 -3.47 24.05 2.44
N SER A 327 -4.03 25.23 2.74
CA SER A 327 -4.44 26.21 1.71
C SER A 327 -3.32 26.75 0.84
N GLY A 328 -2.11 26.84 1.38
CA GLY A 328 -0.96 27.27 0.60
C GLY A 328 -0.54 26.24 -0.43
N LEU A 329 -0.50 24.96 -0.07
CA LEU A 329 -0.18 23.88 -1.02
C LEU A 329 -1.34 23.61 -1.99
N ALA A 330 -2.59 23.86 -1.61
CA ALA A 330 -3.72 23.88 -2.55
C ALA A 330 -3.47 24.86 -3.71
N GLY A 331 -2.97 26.07 -3.40
CA GLY A 331 -2.57 27.05 -4.40
C GLY A 331 -1.41 26.57 -5.28
N VAL A 332 -0.41 25.92 -4.67
CA VAL A 332 0.71 25.30 -5.41
C VAL A 332 0.22 24.23 -6.39
N VAL A 333 -0.69 23.34 -5.95
CA VAL A 333 -1.27 22.29 -6.80
C VAL A 333 -2.07 22.90 -7.96
N LYS A 334 -2.92 23.90 -7.71
CA LYS A 334 -3.61 24.63 -8.80
C LYS A 334 -2.61 25.18 -9.82
N VAL A 335 -1.55 25.85 -9.38
CA VAL A 335 -0.52 26.40 -10.27
C VAL A 335 0.19 25.31 -11.08
N ILE A 336 0.55 24.19 -10.44
CA ILE A 336 1.18 23.05 -11.11
C ILE A 336 0.26 22.48 -12.18
N LEU A 337 -0.99 22.15 -11.85
CA LEU A 337 -1.97 21.61 -12.79
C LEU A 337 -2.18 22.58 -13.96
N SER A 338 -2.37 23.86 -13.65
CA SER A 338 -2.52 24.92 -14.64
C SER A 338 -1.34 24.98 -15.61
N ALA A 339 -0.10 24.86 -15.10
CA ALA A 339 1.10 24.86 -15.93
C ALA A 339 1.20 23.59 -16.79
N GLN A 340 0.83 22.42 -16.26
CA GLN A 340 0.84 21.16 -17.00
C GLN A 340 -0.21 21.09 -18.12
N HIS A 341 -1.29 21.87 -18.00
CA HIS A 341 -2.30 22.04 -19.05
C HIS A 341 -2.10 23.31 -19.90
N GLY A 342 -1.15 24.18 -19.53
CA GLY A 342 -0.88 25.45 -20.22
C GLY A 342 -1.99 26.50 -20.07
N ILE A 343 -2.89 26.35 -19.10
CA ILE A 343 -4.09 27.18 -18.92
C ILE A 343 -4.31 27.48 -17.43
N LEU A 344 -4.50 28.74 -17.07
CA LEU A 344 -5.00 29.18 -15.77
C LEU A 344 -6.53 29.03 -15.70
N PRO A 345 -7.07 28.30 -14.72
CA PRO A 345 -8.51 28.12 -14.55
C PRO A 345 -9.18 29.40 -14.00
N PRO A 346 -10.48 29.57 -14.24
CA PRO A 346 -11.24 30.73 -13.77
C PRO A 346 -11.35 30.77 -12.23
N ASN A 347 -11.12 31.97 -11.68
CA ASN A 347 -11.47 32.38 -10.33
C ASN A 347 -12.99 32.60 -10.25
N LEU A 348 -13.64 32.04 -9.25
CA LEU A 348 -15.10 32.14 -9.10
C LEU A 348 -15.52 33.38 -8.31
N HIS A 349 -16.82 33.69 -8.36
CA HIS A 349 -17.49 34.71 -7.54
C HIS A 349 -16.99 36.16 -7.68
N PHE A 350 -16.22 36.47 -8.72
CA PHE A 350 -15.78 37.83 -9.03
C PHE A 350 -16.71 38.47 -10.06
N ASN A 351 -17.58 39.37 -9.60
CA ASN A 351 -18.58 40.08 -10.42
C ASN A 351 -18.27 41.58 -10.52
N GLN A 352 -17.92 42.22 -9.40
CA GLN A 352 -17.61 43.64 -9.33
C GLN A 352 -16.32 43.88 -8.54
N PRO A 353 -15.36 44.64 -9.09
CA PRO A 353 -14.08 44.89 -8.41
C PRO A 353 -14.31 45.64 -7.09
N ASN A 354 -13.60 45.23 -6.04
CA ASN A 354 -13.62 45.92 -4.76
C ASN A 354 -12.98 47.33 -4.90
N PRO A 355 -13.71 48.42 -4.56
CA PRO A 355 -13.22 49.79 -4.71
C PRO A 355 -12.03 50.13 -3.81
N ASP A 356 -11.79 49.35 -2.74
CA ASP A 356 -10.62 49.51 -1.86
C ASP A 356 -9.32 48.92 -2.49
N ILE A 357 -9.41 48.43 -3.73
CA ILE A 357 -8.30 47.86 -4.50
C ILE A 357 -8.16 48.63 -5.83
N PRO A 358 -7.44 49.78 -5.84
CA PRO A 358 -7.32 50.63 -7.03
C PRO A 358 -6.82 49.89 -8.28
N GLY A 359 -5.90 48.92 -8.11
CA GLY A 359 -5.32 48.16 -9.21
C GLY A 359 -6.31 47.33 -10.02
N LEU A 360 -7.48 46.98 -9.44
CA LEU A 360 -8.57 46.31 -10.16
C LEU A 360 -9.42 47.28 -10.97
N LEU A 361 -9.49 48.55 -10.54
CA LEU A 361 -10.27 49.60 -11.19
C LEU A 361 -9.53 50.21 -12.39
N ASP A 362 -8.22 50.40 -12.26
CA ASP A 362 -7.37 50.95 -13.32
C ASP A 362 -6.87 49.89 -14.33
N GLY A 363 -7.09 48.61 -14.04
CA GLY A 363 -6.74 47.49 -14.90
C GLY A 363 -5.26 47.06 -14.83
N SER A 364 -4.46 47.62 -13.93
CA SER A 364 -3.08 47.19 -13.70
C SER A 364 -2.99 45.78 -13.11
N ILE A 365 -4.02 45.32 -12.41
CA ILE A 365 -4.21 43.95 -11.93
C ILE A 365 -5.48 43.38 -12.57
N LYS A 366 -5.38 42.17 -13.13
CA LYS A 366 -6.50 41.48 -13.77
C LYS A 366 -6.77 40.15 -13.10
N VAL A 367 -7.98 39.99 -12.55
CA VAL A 367 -8.46 38.70 -12.03
C VAL A 367 -8.71 37.75 -13.20
N VAL A 368 -8.24 36.51 -13.08
CA VAL A 368 -8.48 35.46 -14.09
C VAL A 368 -9.91 34.93 -13.92
N THR A 369 -10.88 35.42 -14.70
CA THR A 369 -12.30 35.01 -14.62
C THR A 369 -12.72 34.00 -15.68
N GLU A 370 -11.85 33.73 -16.64
CA GLU A 370 -12.06 32.81 -17.76
C GLU A 370 -10.79 31.98 -17.99
N PRO A 371 -10.88 30.77 -18.59
CA PRO A 371 -9.71 29.99 -18.95
C PRO A 371 -8.70 30.82 -19.76
N THR A 372 -7.54 31.09 -19.17
CA THR A 372 -6.55 32.03 -19.71
C THR A 372 -5.24 31.28 -19.96
N THR A 373 -4.59 31.50 -21.11
CA THR A 373 -3.27 30.89 -21.38
C THR A 373 -2.29 31.17 -20.25
N PHE A 374 -1.59 30.13 -19.81
CA PHE A 374 -0.61 30.26 -18.73
C PHE A 374 0.55 31.19 -19.16
N PRO A 375 0.85 32.25 -18.39
CA PRO A 375 1.87 33.23 -18.76
C PRO A 375 3.28 32.67 -18.57
N ASP A 376 4.23 33.13 -19.38
CA ASP A 376 5.65 32.86 -19.14
C ASP A 376 6.15 33.61 -17.89
N GLY A 377 7.29 33.19 -17.36
CA GLY A 377 7.95 33.84 -16.23
C GLY A 377 7.76 33.11 -14.91
N TYR A 378 7.86 33.85 -13.81
CA TYR A 378 7.71 33.32 -12.45
C TYR A 378 6.30 33.54 -11.92
N VAL A 379 5.95 32.71 -10.94
CA VAL A 379 4.68 32.76 -10.21
C VAL A 379 4.96 33.03 -8.74
N GLY A 380 4.28 34.03 -8.18
CA GLY A 380 4.25 34.26 -6.74
C GLY A 380 3.07 33.53 -6.10
N ILE A 381 3.24 32.97 -4.90
CA ILE A 381 2.18 32.32 -4.13
C ILE A 381 2.18 32.85 -2.70
N ASN A 382 1.04 33.38 -2.26
CA ASN A 382 0.86 33.93 -0.92
C ASN A 382 0.11 32.96 0.00
N SER A 383 0.51 32.93 1.27
CA SER A 383 -0.16 32.14 2.30
C SER A 383 0.00 32.80 3.68
N PHE A 384 -1.09 33.32 4.23
CA PHE A 384 -1.09 34.19 5.40
C PHE A 384 -1.97 33.61 6.51
N GLY A 385 -1.38 33.28 7.66
CA GLY A 385 -2.09 32.78 8.83
C GLY A 385 -2.80 33.92 9.57
N PHE A 386 -4.00 33.66 10.07
CA PHE A 386 -4.81 34.69 10.76
C PHE A 386 -4.11 35.27 12.02
N GLY A 387 -3.17 34.54 12.62
CA GLY A 387 -2.33 35.03 13.73
C GLY A 387 -1.20 35.98 13.31
N GLY A 388 -1.06 36.26 12.01
CA GLY A 388 -0.02 37.14 11.48
C GLY A 388 1.29 36.44 11.12
N ALA A 389 1.31 35.12 10.95
CA ALA A 389 2.43 34.38 10.36
C ALA A 389 2.26 34.34 8.84
N ILE A 390 3.11 35.03 8.10
CA ILE A 390 2.96 35.25 6.66
C ILE A 390 4.08 34.54 5.89
N ALA A 391 3.76 33.96 4.74
CA ALA A 391 4.72 33.30 3.88
C ALA A 391 4.47 33.59 2.40
N HIS A 392 5.57 33.65 1.64
CA HIS A 392 5.57 33.85 0.20
C HIS A 392 6.52 32.86 -0.47
N LEU A 393 6.08 32.32 -1.61
CA LEU A 393 6.78 31.34 -2.40
C LEU A 393 6.92 31.84 -3.85
N LEU A 394 8.15 31.83 -4.35
CA LEU A 394 8.47 32.14 -5.74
C LEU A 394 8.79 30.86 -6.51
N LEU A 395 7.94 30.53 -7.48
CA LEU A 395 8.06 29.35 -8.32
C LEU A 395 8.39 29.70 -9.77
N LYS A 396 9.12 28.79 -10.43
CA LYS A 396 9.19 28.70 -11.89
C LYS A 396 8.53 27.38 -12.33
N PRO A 397 7.26 27.41 -12.75
CA PRO A 397 6.56 26.23 -13.28
C PRO A 397 7.20 25.73 -14.58
N ASP A 398 7.13 24.42 -14.84
CA ASP A 398 7.40 23.85 -16.15
C ASP A 398 6.09 23.83 -16.95
N VAL A 399 5.99 24.70 -17.95
CA VAL A 399 4.72 24.99 -18.64
C VAL A 399 4.61 24.15 -19.89
N TYR A 400 3.51 23.43 -20.04
CA TYR A 400 3.21 22.68 -21.25
C TYR A 400 2.93 23.63 -22.41
N ARG A 401 3.65 23.42 -23.52
CA ARG A 401 3.46 24.07 -24.82
C ARG A 401 3.29 22.97 -25.87
N GLN A 402 2.35 23.13 -26.79
CA GLN A 402 1.93 22.10 -27.74
C GLN A 402 2.93 21.93 -28.92
N ASP A 403 4.22 21.75 -28.62
CA ASP A 403 5.31 21.77 -29.61
C ASP A 403 6.02 20.41 -29.77
N ILE A 404 5.63 19.38 -29.01
CA ILE A 404 6.27 18.06 -29.06
C ILE A 404 5.48 17.14 -30.00
N ASP A 405 6.04 16.89 -31.19
CA ASP A 405 5.55 15.81 -32.06
C ASP A 405 5.83 14.44 -31.42
N ARG A 406 4.77 13.86 -30.84
CA ARG A 406 4.79 12.53 -30.21
C ARG A 406 4.53 11.38 -31.20
N SER A 407 4.12 11.68 -32.44
CA SER A 407 3.76 10.65 -33.44
C SER A 407 4.93 9.72 -33.79
N LYS A 408 6.17 10.20 -33.62
CA LYS A 408 7.39 9.41 -33.81
C LYS A 408 7.64 8.32 -32.76
N TYR A 409 6.85 8.26 -31.68
CA TYR A 409 7.06 7.33 -30.56
C TYR A 409 6.08 6.15 -30.53
N GLN A 410 5.44 5.81 -31.65
CA GLN A 410 4.58 4.62 -31.78
C GLN A 410 5.38 3.30 -31.88
N GLU A 411 6.43 3.16 -31.08
CA GLU A 411 7.20 1.92 -31.01
C GLU A 411 6.59 0.95 -29.98
N LEU A 412 6.79 -0.33 -30.24
CA LEU A 412 6.41 -1.41 -29.33
C LEU A 412 7.01 -1.16 -27.94
N SER A 413 6.15 -1.13 -26.92
CA SER A 413 6.55 -0.86 -25.54
C SER A 413 5.92 -1.87 -24.56
N LEU A 414 6.52 -2.01 -23.38
CA LEU A 414 6.03 -2.87 -22.30
C LEU A 414 5.73 -1.99 -21.08
N ILE A 415 4.54 -2.16 -20.50
CA ILE A 415 4.20 -1.64 -19.18
C ILE A 415 4.19 -2.79 -18.20
N LEU A 416 4.86 -2.60 -17.06
CA LEU A 416 4.80 -3.43 -15.87
C LEU A 416 4.20 -2.61 -14.74
N CYS A 417 3.25 -3.17 -14.00
CA CYS A 417 2.59 -2.46 -12.90
C CYS A 417 2.10 -3.43 -11.83
N SER A 418 1.98 -2.92 -10.60
CA SER A 418 1.52 -3.70 -9.46
C SER A 418 0.64 -2.84 -8.57
N GLY A 419 -0.19 -3.48 -7.75
CA GLY A 419 -1.07 -2.78 -6.84
C GLY A 419 -1.79 -3.70 -5.86
N ARG A 420 -2.74 -3.12 -5.14
CA ARG A 420 -3.50 -3.74 -4.05
C ARG A 420 -4.59 -4.67 -4.56
N THR A 421 -5.22 -4.29 -5.66
CA THR A 421 -6.35 -4.98 -6.26
C THR A 421 -6.15 -5.17 -7.76
N ARG A 422 -6.95 -6.01 -8.41
CA ARG A 422 -6.89 -6.19 -9.87
C ARG A 422 -7.22 -4.87 -10.58
N GLU A 423 -8.15 -4.11 -10.03
CA GLU A 423 -8.64 -2.82 -10.52
C GLU A 423 -7.51 -1.77 -10.48
N SER A 424 -6.66 -1.80 -9.45
CA SER A 424 -5.50 -0.90 -9.36
C SER A 424 -4.47 -1.12 -10.47
N VAL A 425 -4.22 -2.38 -10.81
CA VAL A 425 -3.34 -2.75 -11.93
C VAL A 425 -3.99 -2.39 -13.28
N GLN A 426 -5.29 -2.62 -13.43
CA GLN A 426 -6.04 -2.24 -14.62
C GLN A 426 -6.01 -0.74 -14.88
N SER A 427 -6.14 0.09 -13.84
CA SER A 427 -6.10 1.56 -13.94
C SER A 427 -4.76 2.05 -14.51
N LEU A 428 -3.64 1.47 -14.07
CA LEU A 428 -2.31 1.79 -14.59
C LEU A 428 -2.10 1.32 -16.04
N ILE A 429 -2.58 0.11 -16.38
CA ILE A 429 -2.55 -0.40 -17.77
C ILE A 429 -3.39 0.50 -18.68
N HIS A 430 -4.57 0.92 -18.23
CA HIS A 430 -5.46 1.82 -18.96
C HIS A 430 -4.84 3.19 -19.19
N LEU A 431 -4.16 3.75 -18.17
CA LEU A 431 -3.40 4.99 -18.30
C LEU A 431 -2.33 4.86 -19.42
N GLY A 432 -1.67 3.71 -19.48
CA GLY A 432 -0.75 3.35 -20.57
C GLY A 432 -1.40 3.30 -21.95
N HIS A 433 -2.52 2.59 -22.09
CA HIS A 433 -3.26 2.49 -23.35
C HIS A 433 -3.81 3.83 -23.85
N LYS A 434 -4.16 4.75 -22.94
CA LYS A 434 -4.57 6.11 -23.32
C LYS A 434 -3.41 6.96 -23.86
N ASN A 435 -2.16 6.57 -23.59
CA ASN A 435 -0.96 7.38 -23.85
C ASN A 435 0.15 6.54 -24.50
N THR A 436 -0.19 5.71 -25.49
CA THR A 436 0.78 4.79 -26.12
C THR A 436 1.89 5.50 -26.91
N ASP A 437 1.73 6.78 -27.19
CA ASP A 437 2.69 7.68 -27.84
C ASP A 437 3.59 8.41 -26.84
N ASN A 438 3.46 8.14 -25.53
CA ASN A 438 4.21 8.80 -24.47
C ASN A 438 5.22 7.86 -23.78
N PRO A 439 6.43 7.68 -24.35
CA PRO A 439 7.45 6.81 -23.75
C PRO A 439 7.95 7.34 -22.40
N TYR A 440 7.82 8.64 -22.12
CA TYR A 440 8.19 9.22 -20.83
C TYR A 440 7.30 8.71 -19.71
N LEU A 441 5.98 8.71 -19.91
CA LEU A 441 5.02 8.15 -18.95
C LEU A 441 5.23 6.66 -18.74
N ILE A 442 5.38 5.90 -19.84
CA ILE A 442 5.60 4.44 -19.80
C ILE A 442 6.82 4.10 -18.94
N ASN A 443 7.93 4.82 -19.14
CA ASN A 443 9.14 4.62 -18.34
C ASN A 443 8.98 5.05 -16.87
N LEU A 444 8.19 6.09 -16.57
CA LEU A 444 7.89 6.46 -15.18
C LEU A 444 7.10 5.34 -14.47
N ILE A 445 6.06 4.80 -15.12
CA ILE A 445 5.27 3.67 -14.58
C ILE A 445 6.17 2.44 -14.36
N ASN A 446 6.99 2.08 -15.36
CA ASN A 446 7.91 0.95 -15.22
C ASN A 446 8.90 1.14 -14.07
N SER A 447 9.32 2.38 -13.80
CA SER A 447 10.27 2.67 -12.74
C SER A 447 9.72 2.55 -11.32
N THR A 448 8.40 2.38 -11.16
CA THR A 448 7.74 2.11 -9.88
C THR A 448 7.23 0.66 -9.79
N SER A 449 7.46 -0.16 -10.82
CA SER A 449 6.91 -1.51 -10.94
C SER A 449 7.60 -2.56 -10.08
N ALA A 450 8.86 -2.33 -9.70
CA ALA A 450 9.63 -3.26 -8.88
C ALA A 450 9.14 -3.24 -7.44
N THR A 451 8.61 -4.34 -6.95
CA THR A 451 8.02 -4.40 -5.60
C THR A 451 8.50 -5.62 -4.83
N PRO A 452 8.44 -5.59 -3.48
CA PRO A 452 8.70 -6.77 -2.69
C PRO A 452 7.62 -7.82 -2.97
N ILE A 453 8.00 -9.09 -2.96
CA ILE A 453 7.05 -10.20 -3.02
C ILE A 453 6.40 -10.29 -1.63
N SER A 454 5.23 -9.68 -1.48
CA SER A 454 4.47 -9.64 -0.23
C SER A 454 2.99 -9.45 -0.49
N ASN A 455 2.15 -10.30 0.13
CA ASN A 455 0.69 -10.18 0.07
C ASN A 455 0.19 -8.88 0.73
N ASN A 456 0.95 -8.33 1.67
CA ASN A 456 0.60 -7.11 2.37
C ASN A 456 1.03 -5.84 1.62
N TYR A 457 1.97 -5.94 0.66
CA TYR A 457 2.37 -4.80 -0.16
C TYR A 457 1.54 -4.75 -1.45
N HIS A 458 1.98 -5.37 -2.55
CA HIS A 458 1.22 -5.46 -3.78
C HIS A 458 0.98 -6.92 -4.15
N PRO A 459 -0.16 -7.52 -3.77
CA PRO A 459 -0.49 -8.89 -4.11
C PRO A 459 -0.79 -9.07 -5.60
N MET A 460 -1.14 -8.00 -6.33
CA MET A 460 -1.48 -8.06 -7.75
C MET A 460 -0.38 -7.48 -8.64
N ARG A 461 -0.07 -8.16 -9.74
CA ARG A 461 0.84 -7.71 -10.79
C ARG A 461 0.18 -7.82 -12.15
N GLY A 462 0.56 -6.93 -13.06
CA GLY A 462 0.10 -6.99 -14.44
C GLY A 462 1.10 -6.41 -15.42
N PHE A 463 0.94 -6.80 -16.67
CA PHE A 463 1.68 -6.24 -17.78
C PHE A 463 0.81 -6.05 -19.01
N ALA A 464 1.22 -5.15 -19.89
CA ALA A 464 0.62 -4.95 -21.21
C ALA A 464 1.68 -4.58 -22.25
N LEU A 465 1.52 -5.10 -23.47
CA LEU A 465 2.28 -4.64 -24.64
C LEU A 465 1.49 -3.53 -25.35
N LEU A 466 2.11 -2.37 -25.46
CA LEU A 466 1.56 -1.22 -26.17
C LEU A 466 2.09 -1.18 -27.60
N ASN A 467 1.25 -0.74 -28.53
CA ASN A 467 1.56 -0.69 -29.97
C ASN A 467 1.91 -2.06 -30.57
N SER A 468 1.42 -3.15 -29.96
CA SER A 468 1.51 -4.51 -30.51
C SER A 468 0.40 -4.75 -31.53
N GLN A 469 0.62 -5.66 -32.48
CA GLN A 469 -0.40 -6.09 -33.44
C GLN A 469 -1.52 -6.92 -32.78
N GLU A 470 -1.19 -7.59 -31.67
CA GLU A 470 -2.11 -8.39 -30.89
C GLU A 470 -2.39 -7.72 -29.54
N SER A 471 -3.60 -7.91 -28.99
CA SER A 471 -3.89 -7.47 -27.62
C SER A 471 -3.24 -8.45 -26.64
N ILE A 472 -2.08 -8.06 -26.10
CA ILE A 472 -1.30 -8.86 -25.15
C ILE A 472 -1.25 -8.10 -23.83
N GLN A 473 -2.02 -8.59 -22.85
CA GLN A 473 -2.02 -8.12 -21.48
C GLN A 473 -2.41 -9.26 -20.55
N ASP A 474 -1.96 -9.22 -19.30
CA ASP A 474 -2.34 -10.20 -18.28
C ASP A 474 -2.18 -9.60 -16.87
N ILE A 475 -3.03 -10.04 -15.94
CA ILE A 475 -3.09 -9.57 -14.56
C ILE A 475 -3.40 -10.74 -13.63
N ASP A 476 -2.50 -11.02 -12.71
CA ASP A 476 -2.61 -12.16 -11.81
C ASP A 476 -2.09 -11.84 -10.40
N LEU A 477 -2.43 -12.72 -9.47
CA LEU A 477 -1.84 -12.74 -8.14
C LEU A 477 -0.34 -13.02 -8.24
N THR A 478 0.42 -12.29 -7.43
CA THR A 478 1.87 -12.46 -7.34
C THR A 478 2.18 -13.74 -6.61
N VAL A 479 3.02 -14.58 -7.19
CA VAL A 479 3.50 -15.80 -6.53
C VAL A 479 4.40 -15.41 -5.36
N SER A 480 4.07 -15.89 -4.15
CA SER A 480 4.82 -15.58 -2.91
C SER A 480 6.16 -16.31 -2.81
N ASP A 481 6.25 -17.50 -3.42
CA ASP A 481 7.41 -18.36 -3.31
C ASP A 481 8.51 -17.96 -4.29
N LYS A 482 9.76 -18.00 -3.84
CA LYS A 482 10.91 -17.79 -4.73
C LYS A 482 10.96 -18.91 -5.78
N ARG A 483 10.92 -18.51 -7.05
CA ARG A 483 11.01 -19.44 -8.20
C ARG A 483 12.40 -19.34 -8.86
N PRO A 484 13.21 -20.41 -8.85
CA PRO A 484 14.53 -20.39 -9.49
C PRO A 484 14.45 -20.18 -11.00
N ILE A 485 15.28 -19.30 -11.57
CA ILE A 485 15.34 -19.02 -13.01
C ILE A 485 16.44 -19.86 -13.65
N TRP A 486 16.10 -20.67 -14.64
CA TRP A 486 17.02 -21.53 -15.37
C TRP A 486 17.11 -21.12 -16.83
N TRP A 487 18.32 -20.92 -17.34
CA TRP A 487 18.54 -20.62 -18.76
C TRP A 487 18.98 -21.88 -19.50
N ILE A 488 18.27 -22.19 -20.58
CA ILE A 488 18.57 -23.32 -21.46
C ILE A 488 18.97 -22.81 -22.83
N PHE A 489 20.11 -23.27 -23.35
CA PHE A 489 20.64 -22.84 -24.64
C PHE A 489 20.50 -23.94 -25.67
N SER A 490 19.66 -23.72 -26.67
CA SER A 490 19.42 -24.69 -27.74
C SER A 490 20.62 -24.85 -28.66
N GLY A 491 20.77 -26.06 -29.20
CA GLY A 491 21.85 -26.42 -30.10
C GLY A 491 21.53 -26.17 -31.59
N MET A 492 22.19 -26.95 -32.45
CA MET A 492 22.01 -26.88 -33.89
C MET A 492 20.57 -27.22 -34.31
N GLY A 493 20.09 -26.59 -35.38
CA GLY A 493 18.73 -26.75 -35.93
C GLY A 493 17.81 -25.57 -35.60
N ALA A 494 18.28 -24.63 -34.76
CA ALA A 494 17.53 -23.44 -34.39
C ALA A 494 17.67 -22.27 -35.38
N ASN A 495 18.52 -22.40 -36.39
CA ASN A 495 18.84 -21.31 -37.31
C ASN A 495 17.77 -21.13 -38.39
N TRP A 496 17.62 -19.89 -38.84
CA TRP A 496 16.73 -19.54 -39.95
C TRP A 496 17.12 -18.19 -40.54
N ASN A 497 16.84 -17.98 -41.83
CA ASN A 497 17.14 -16.73 -42.52
C ASN A 497 16.48 -15.53 -41.84
N LYS A 498 17.21 -14.43 -41.71
CA LYS A 498 16.73 -13.20 -41.07
C LYS A 498 16.46 -13.35 -39.57
N MET A 499 17.03 -14.38 -38.92
CA MET A 499 16.94 -14.52 -37.47
C MET A 499 17.49 -13.29 -36.75
N GLY A 500 16.70 -12.74 -35.83
CA GLY A 500 17.07 -11.57 -35.03
C GLY A 500 16.86 -10.23 -35.74
N GLN A 501 16.37 -10.20 -36.99
CA GLN A 501 16.18 -8.94 -37.73
C GLN A 501 15.27 -7.96 -37.00
N ASN A 502 14.12 -8.42 -36.46
CA ASN A 502 13.25 -7.53 -35.68
C ASN A 502 13.92 -7.07 -34.38
N MET A 503 14.69 -7.97 -33.74
CA MET A 503 15.37 -7.71 -32.47
C MET A 503 16.42 -6.60 -32.58
N MET A 504 16.97 -6.32 -33.77
CA MET A 504 17.89 -5.20 -34.02
C MET A 504 17.31 -3.81 -33.71
N LYS A 505 15.99 -3.69 -33.50
CA LYS A 505 15.40 -2.44 -33.01
C LYS A 505 15.63 -2.23 -31.50
N PHE A 506 15.89 -3.30 -30.73
CA PHE A 506 16.34 -3.14 -29.35
C PHE A 506 17.80 -2.66 -29.33
N PRO A 507 18.11 -1.51 -28.68
CA PRO A 507 19.46 -0.97 -28.67
C PRO A 507 20.51 -1.94 -28.12
N VAL A 508 20.17 -2.68 -27.06
CA VAL A 508 21.05 -3.68 -26.44
C VAL A 508 21.40 -4.79 -27.43
N PHE A 509 20.40 -5.39 -28.07
CA PHE A 509 20.59 -6.46 -29.05
C PHE A 509 21.45 -6.00 -30.24
N LYS A 510 21.12 -4.82 -30.78
CA LYS A 510 21.87 -4.20 -31.89
C LYS A 510 23.34 -4.01 -31.54
N ASN A 511 23.63 -3.41 -30.38
CA ASN A 511 24.99 -3.15 -29.94
C ASN A 511 25.79 -4.45 -29.79
N THR A 512 25.17 -5.50 -29.25
CA THR A 512 25.85 -6.80 -29.11
C THR A 512 26.14 -7.45 -30.45
N ILE A 513 25.20 -7.42 -31.41
CA ILE A 513 25.44 -7.95 -32.76
C ILE A 513 26.49 -7.12 -33.51
N THR A 514 26.49 -5.80 -33.36
CA THR A 514 27.54 -4.93 -33.94
C THR A 514 28.92 -5.27 -33.38
N ARG A 515 29.05 -5.43 -32.06
CA ARG A 515 30.30 -5.87 -31.42
C ARG A 515 30.74 -7.25 -31.93
N ALA A 516 29.79 -8.19 -32.07
CA ALA A 516 30.07 -9.52 -32.60
C ALA A 516 30.55 -9.47 -34.07
N ARG A 517 29.97 -8.59 -34.88
CA ARG A 517 30.44 -8.31 -36.25
C ARG A 517 31.88 -7.79 -36.22
N GLU A 518 32.18 -6.79 -35.40
CA GLU A 518 33.53 -6.21 -35.28
C GLU A 518 34.60 -7.25 -34.90
N ILE A 519 34.25 -8.21 -34.04
CA ILE A 519 35.11 -9.34 -33.67
C ILE A 519 35.41 -10.27 -34.86
N LEU A 520 34.43 -10.47 -35.75
CA LEU A 520 34.50 -11.45 -36.85
C LEU A 520 35.05 -10.85 -38.16
N MET A 521 34.96 -9.53 -38.34
CA MET A 521 35.45 -8.84 -39.53
C MET A 521 36.96 -9.08 -39.82
N PRO A 522 37.88 -9.07 -38.82
CA PRO A 522 39.31 -9.33 -39.05
C PRO A 522 39.62 -10.71 -39.64
N ILE A 523 38.74 -11.70 -39.46
CA ILE A 523 38.87 -13.05 -40.03
C ILE A 523 38.04 -13.22 -41.32
N GLY A 524 37.57 -12.10 -41.90
CA GLY A 524 36.88 -12.06 -43.19
C GLY A 524 35.40 -12.44 -43.15
N LEU A 525 34.77 -12.46 -41.98
CA LEU A 525 33.35 -12.80 -41.84
C LEU A 525 32.50 -11.61 -41.43
N ASP A 526 31.51 -11.30 -42.25
CA ASP A 526 30.47 -10.31 -41.93
C ASP A 526 29.23 -11.01 -41.35
N LEU A 527 29.07 -10.91 -40.03
CA LEU A 527 27.95 -11.51 -39.31
C LEU A 527 26.58 -11.02 -39.83
N ILE A 528 26.47 -9.77 -40.28
CA ILE A 528 25.20 -9.22 -40.76
C ILE A 528 24.78 -9.91 -42.07
N ASN A 529 25.75 -10.18 -42.95
CA ASN A 529 25.50 -10.91 -44.19
C ASN A 529 25.07 -12.35 -43.91
N ILE A 530 25.61 -12.99 -42.86
CA ILE A 530 25.19 -14.33 -42.43
C ILE A 530 23.76 -14.31 -41.90
N LEU A 531 23.47 -13.44 -40.92
CA LEU A 531 22.16 -13.42 -40.24
C LEU A 531 21.03 -13.02 -41.18
N PHE A 532 21.27 -12.05 -42.06
CA PHE A 532 20.26 -11.44 -42.93
C PHE A 532 20.42 -11.84 -44.41
N SER A 533 21.10 -12.95 -44.67
CA SER A 533 21.21 -13.50 -46.02
C SER A 533 19.83 -13.81 -46.62
N GLU A 534 19.68 -13.49 -47.91
CA GLU A 534 18.54 -13.92 -48.73
C GLU A 534 18.71 -15.36 -49.26
N ASP A 535 19.92 -15.96 -49.14
CA ASP A 535 20.18 -17.34 -49.54
C ASP A 535 19.56 -18.33 -48.52
N PRO A 536 18.53 -19.11 -48.88
CA PRO A 536 17.87 -20.05 -47.96
C PRO A 536 18.83 -21.14 -47.43
N ASN A 537 19.96 -21.35 -48.09
CA ASN A 537 20.93 -22.39 -47.77
C ASN A 537 22.16 -21.85 -47.03
N VAL A 538 22.16 -20.58 -46.59
CA VAL A 538 23.31 -19.97 -45.89
C VAL A 538 23.79 -20.79 -44.68
N TYR A 539 22.86 -21.47 -43.99
CA TYR A 539 23.16 -22.30 -42.82
C TYR A 539 23.47 -23.77 -43.14
N ASP A 540 23.48 -24.16 -44.41
CA ASP A 540 24.11 -25.42 -44.82
C ASP A 540 25.64 -25.32 -44.64
N ASN A 541 26.19 -24.11 -44.64
CA ASN A 541 27.52 -23.85 -44.12
C ASN A 541 27.52 -23.95 -42.58
N VAL A 542 28.04 -25.06 -42.06
CA VAL A 542 28.11 -25.36 -40.62
C VAL A 542 28.84 -24.29 -39.79
N ARG A 543 29.85 -23.63 -40.35
CA ARG A 543 30.56 -22.53 -39.66
C ARG A 543 29.65 -21.34 -39.47
N ASP A 544 28.97 -20.94 -40.53
CA ASP A 544 28.07 -19.79 -40.50
C ASP A 544 26.86 -20.09 -39.61
N ALA A 545 26.42 -21.36 -39.57
CA ALA A 545 25.40 -21.83 -38.65
C ALA A 545 25.80 -21.70 -37.17
N PHE A 546 26.98 -22.18 -36.77
CA PHE A 546 27.42 -22.05 -35.37
C PHE A 546 27.64 -20.61 -34.95
N ILE A 547 28.26 -19.80 -35.81
CA ILE A 547 28.51 -18.38 -35.52
C ILE A 547 27.20 -17.62 -35.36
N GLY A 548 26.26 -17.77 -36.29
CA GLY A 548 24.96 -17.09 -36.23
C GLY A 548 24.19 -17.46 -34.96
N LEU A 549 24.15 -18.75 -34.62
CA LEU A 549 23.46 -19.23 -33.42
C LEU A 549 24.04 -18.62 -32.13
N VAL A 550 25.36 -18.74 -31.95
CA VAL A 550 26.03 -18.26 -30.73
C VAL A 550 25.96 -16.74 -30.63
N ALA A 551 26.11 -16.01 -31.74
CA ALA A 551 25.99 -14.55 -31.75
C ALA A 551 24.59 -14.08 -31.30
N VAL A 552 23.53 -14.71 -31.80
CA VAL A 552 22.15 -14.38 -31.38
C VAL A 552 21.90 -14.78 -29.93
N GLN A 553 22.38 -15.94 -29.47
CA GLN A 553 22.26 -16.34 -28.06
C GLN A 553 22.98 -15.34 -27.13
N ILE A 554 24.18 -14.88 -27.47
CA ILE A 554 24.91 -13.83 -26.73
C ILE A 554 24.09 -12.54 -26.67
N ALA A 555 23.49 -12.10 -27.78
CA ALA A 555 22.65 -10.90 -27.81
C ALA A 555 21.38 -11.03 -26.95
N LEU A 556 20.76 -12.21 -26.91
CA LEU A 556 19.61 -12.49 -26.04
C LEU A 556 20.00 -12.52 -24.56
N ILE A 557 21.16 -13.09 -24.21
CA ILE A 557 21.72 -13.04 -22.86
C ILE A 557 21.90 -11.58 -22.43
N ASP A 558 22.50 -10.75 -23.28
CA ASP A 558 22.74 -9.33 -22.98
C ASP A 558 21.41 -8.57 -22.78
N CYS A 559 20.36 -8.89 -23.55
CA CYS A 559 19.02 -8.32 -23.32
C CYS A 559 18.43 -8.73 -21.97
N LEU A 560 18.49 -10.01 -21.59
CA LEU A 560 17.99 -10.48 -20.29
C LEU A 560 18.75 -9.82 -19.12
N ARG A 561 20.08 -9.79 -19.19
CA ARG A 561 20.94 -9.15 -18.19
C ARG A 561 20.68 -7.64 -18.09
N ALA A 562 20.50 -6.96 -19.22
CA ALA A 562 20.18 -5.54 -19.22
C ALA A 562 18.88 -5.27 -18.46
N CYS A 563 17.90 -6.18 -18.52
CA CYS A 563 16.66 -6.10 -17.76
C CYS A 563 16.76 -6.51 -16.28
N GLY A 564 17.98 -6.79 -15.78
CA GLY A 564 18.21 -7.25 -14.41
C GLY A 564 17.85 -8.71 -14.16
N ILE A 565 17.64 -9.51 -15.21
CA ILE A 565 17.31 -10.94 -15.06
C ILE A 565 18.59 -11.73 -14.87
N GLU A 566 18.69 -12.38 -13.71
CA GLU A 566 19.76 -13.30 -13.35
C GLU A 566 19.27 -14.75 -13.43
N TYR A 567 20.21 -15.69 -13.47
CA TYR A 567 19.93 -17.12 -13.45
C TYR A 567 20.36 -17.77 -12.12
N ASP A 568 19.62 -18.78 -11.72
CA ASP A 568 19.98 -19.72 -10.66
C ASP A 568 20.67 -20.98 -11.23
N GLY A 569 20.41 -21.32 -12.50
CA GLY A 569 21.07 -22.44 -13.19
C GLY A 569 21.17 -22.29 -14.71
N LEU A 570 22.18 -22.92 -15.32
CA LEU A 570 22.45 -22.91 -16.76
C LEU A 570 22.58 -24.34 -17.29
N ILE A 571 21.95 -24.62 -18.44
CA ILE A 571 22.12 -25.87 -19.19
C ILE A 571 22.27 -25.55 -20.67
N GLY A 572 23.28 -26.10 -21.32
CA GLY A 572 23.47 -25.95 -22.77
C GLY A 572 23.21 -27.26 -23.48
N HIS A 573 22.65 -27.21 -24.69
CA HIS A 573 22.51 -28.39 -25.54
C HIS A 573 23.55 -28.32 -26.67
N SER A 574 24.52 -29.24 -26.66
CA SER A 574 25.58 -29.29 -27.68
C SER A 574 26.33 -27.94 -27.81
N VAL A 575 26.27 -27.30 -28.98
CA VAL A 575 26.86 -25.99 -29.27
C VAL A 575 26.34 -24.88 -28.35
N GLY A 576 25.14 -25.04 -27.78
CA GLY A 576 24.58 -24.11 -26.78
C GLY A 576 25.45 -23.98 -25.52
N GLU A 577 26.32 -24.95 -25.22
CA GLU A 577 27.29 -24.83 -24.12
C GLU A 577 28.36 -23.73 -24.34
N ILE A 578 28.54 -23.27 -25.58
CA ILE A 578 29.39 -22.10 -25.85
C ILE A 578 28.73 -20.83 -25.29
N ALA A 579 27.43 -20.65 -25.55
CA ALA A 579 26.66 -19.53 -24.99
C ALA A 579 26.51 -19.65 -23.45
N CYS A 580 26.41 -20.88 -22.91
CA CYS A 580 26.49 -21.11 -21.46
C CYS A 580 27.78 -20.56 -20.87
N GLY A 581 28.93 -20.80 -21.52
CA GLY A 581 30.21 -20.27 -21.04
C GLY A 581 30.23 -18.74 -20.97
N TYR A 582 29.53 -18.05 -21.88
CA TYR A 582 29.37 -16.59 -21.82
C TYR A 582 28.37 -16.15 -20.72
N ALA A 583 27.26 -16.88 -20.55
CA ALA A 583 26.29 -16.65 -19.48
C ALA A 583 26.92 -16.87 -18.07
N ASP A 584 27.80 -17.85 -17.95
CA ASP A 584 28.54 -18.20 -16.72
C ASP A 584 29.64 -17.17 -16.39
N GLY A 585 30.13 -16.43 -17.39
CA GLY A 585 31.28 -15.53 -17.28
C GLY A 585 32.64 -16.23 -17.45
N ALA A 586 32.63 -17.54 -17.73
CA ALA A 586 33.80 -18.33 -18.04
C ALA A 586 34.42 -17.98 -19.41
N LEU A 587 33.60 -17.49 -20.36
CA LEU A 587 34.02 -17.01 -21.67
C LEU A 587 33.69 -15.52 -21.88
N THR A 588 34.54 -14.82 -22.63
CA THR A 588 34.17 -13.53 -23.23
C THR A 588 33.37 -13.76 -24.52
N ALA A 589 32.66 -12.73 -25.00
CA ALA A 589 31.94 -12.82 -26.28
C ALA A 589 32.90 -13.13 -27.45
N GLU A 590 34.10 -12.54 -27.44
CA GLU A 590 35.13 -12.82 -28.45
C GLU A 590 35.55 -14.29 -28.44
N THR A 591 35.90 -14.83 -27.27
CA THR A 591 36.31 -16.22 -27.13
C THR A 591 35.18 -17.17 -27.52
N ALA A 592 33.94 -16.89 -27.13
CA ALA A 592 32.78 -17.69 -27.50
C ALA A 592 32.57 -17.74 -29.04
N LEU A 593 32.66 -16.59 -29.72
CA LEU A 593 32.55 -16.50 -31.18
C LEU A 593 33.72 -17.18 -31.89
N GLN A 594 34.94 -17.07 -31.37
CA GLN A 594 36.11 -17.80 -31.90
C GLN A 594 35.93 -19.32 -31.77
N ILE A 595 35.44 -19.80 -30.62
CA ILE A 595 35.13 -21.23 -30.44
C ILE A 595 34.08 -21.67 -31.46
N ALA A 596 33.00 -20.90 -31.64
CA ALA A 596 31.96 -21.21 -32.62
C ALA A 596 32.52 -21.25 -34.06
N TYR A 597 33.33 -20.27 -34.44
CA TYR A 597 34.02 -20.20 -35.73
C TYR A 597 34.87 -21.44 -35.97
N TRP A 598 35.81 -21.74 -35.06
CA TRP A 598 36.74 -22.85 -35.26
C TRP A 598 36.06 -24.21 -35.14
N ARG A 599 34.95 -24.32 -34.39
CA ARG A 599 34.15 -25.55 -34.31
C ARG A 599 33.60 -25.93 -35.68
N GLY A 600 33.10 -24.95 -36.45
CA GLY A 600 32.59 -25.19 -37.79
C GLY A 600 33.68 -25.20 -38.86
N GLN A 601 34.64 -24.27 -38.82
CA GLN A 601 35.73 -24.19 -39.80
C GLN A 601 36.58 -25.47 -39.80
N SER A 602 36.81 -26.09 -38.63
CA SER A 602 37.55 -27.36 -38.55
C SER A 602 36.84 -28.52 -39.25
N ILE A 603 35.50 -28.51 -39.32
CA ILE A 603 34.72 -29.52 -40.07
C ILE A 603 34.91 -29.31 -41.56
N LEU A 604 34.83 -28.05 -42.01
CA LEU A 604 35.02 -27.68 -43.41
C LEU A 604 36.44 -28.00 -43.89
N ASP A 605 37.46 -27.62 -43.12
CA ASP A 605 38.87 -27.84 -43.44
C ASP A 605 39.22 -29.33 -43.48
N ALA A 606 38.63 -30.13 -42.58
CA ALA A 606 38.83 -31.57 -42.53
C ALA A 606 38.09 -32.33 -43.65
N LYS A 607 37.19 -31.66 -44.40
CA LYS A 607 36.30 -32.28 -45.41
C LYS A 607 35.62 -33.53 -44.84
N VAL A 608 34.97 -33.36 -43.69
CA VAL A 608 34.27 -34.45 -43.00
C VAL A 608 33.24 -35.08 -43.94
N ASP A 609 33.16 -36.41 -43.92
CA ASP A 609 32.27 -37.20 -44.74
C ASP A 609 30.79 -36.88 -44.41
N SER A 610 29.90 -36.99 -45.41
CA SER A 610 28.47 -36.69 -45.23
C SER A 610 27.85 -37.60 -44.18
N GLY A 611 27.07 -37.02 -43.27
CA GLY A 611 26.41 -37.69 -42.15
C GLY A 611 24.98 -37.20 -41.96
N ALA A 612 24.22 -37.91 -41.11
CA ALA A 612 22.85 -37.54 -40.78
C ALA A 612 22.56 -37.73 -39.29
N MET A 613 21.53 -37.03 -38.82
CA MET A 613 20.99 -37.17 -37.47
C MET A 613 19.47 -37.29 -37.49
N ALA A 614 18.92 -38.08 -36.58
CA ALA A 614 17.47 -38.23 -36.42
C ALA A 614 17.10 -38.42 -34.94
N VAL A 615 15.97 -37.83 -34.52
CA VAL A 615 15.35 -38.13 -33.22
C VAL A 615 14.52 -39.39 -33.34
N VAL A 616 14.63 -40.30 -32.38
CA VAL A 616 13.90 -41.57 -32.29
C VAL A 616 13.23 -41.72 -30.92
N GLY A 617 12.02 -42.28 -30.90
CA GLY A 617 11.17 -42.51 -29.73
C GLY A 617 11.57 -43.74 -28.89
N LEU A 618 12.87 -43.91 -28.67
CA LEU A 618 13.46 -45.00 -27.89
C LEU A 618 14.01 -44.45 -26.57
N SER A 619 14.24 -45.32 -25.59
CA SER A 619 15.11 -45.02 -24.44
C SER A 619 16.58 -45.04 -24.82
N TRP A 620 17.44 -44.49 -23.97
CA TRP A 620 18.89 -44.44 -24.21
C TRP A 620 19.52 -45.82 -24.45
N GLU A 621 19.14 -46.81 -23.65
CA GLU A 621 19.66 -48.17 -23.77
C GLU A 621 19.07 -48.92 -24.97
N GLU A 622 17.79 -48.74 -25.27
CA GLU A 622 17.19 -49.28 -26.50
C GLU A 622 17.85 -48.70 -27.75
N ALA A 623 18.13 -47.39 -27.77
CA ALA A 623 18.78 -46.74 -28.89
C ALA A 623 20.18 -47.32 -29.12
N LYS A 624 21.00 -47.46 -28.06
CA LYS A 624 22.33 -48.09 -28.16
C LYS A 624 22.27 -49.52 -28.70
N GLN A 625 21.32 -50.32 -28.23
CA GLN A 625 21.18 -51.72 -28.65
C GLN A 625 20.72 -51.86 -30.11
N ARG A 626 19.92 -50.91 -30.59
CA ARG A 626 19.34 -50.93 -31.94
C ARG A 626 20.11 -50.12 -32.98
N CYS A 627 21.13 -49.37 -32.58
CA CYS A 627 21.99 -48.65 -33.52
C CYS A 627 22.67 -49.63 -34.49
N LEU A 628 22.49 -49.39 -35.78
CA LEU A 628 23.22 -50.09 -36.84
C LEU A 628 24.72 -49.72 -36.80
N PRO A 629 25.60 -50.49 -37.46
CA PRO A 629 26.99 -50.11 -37.66
C PRO A 629 27.09 -48.67 -38.19
N ASP A 630 28.07 -47.92 -37.70
CA ASP A 630 28.31 -46.51 -38.04
C ASP A 630 27.20 -45.52 -37.62
N VAL A 631 26.28 -45.94 -36.75
CA VAL A 631 25.30 -45.08 -36.07
C VAL A 631 25.50 -45.14 -34.56
N VAL A 632 25.42 -43.99 -33.88
CA VAL A 632 25.54 -43.90 -32.41
C VAL A 632 24.38 -43.12 -31.81
N ALA A 633 24.05 -43.42 -30.56
CA ALA A 633 23.22 -42.56 -29.73
C ALA A 633 24.01 -41.31 -29.32
N ALA A 634 23.59 -40.14 -29.79
CA ALA A 634 24.35 -38.90 -29.72
C ALA A 634 23.78 -37.87 -28.72
N CYS A 635 22.46 -37.78 -28.57
CA CYS A 635 21.84 -36.84 -27.62
C CYS A 635 20.74 -37.54 -26.82
N HIS A 636 20.87 -37.55 -25.49
CA HIS A 636 19.83 -38.03 -24.57
C HIS A 636 18.92 -36.86 -24.20
N ASN A 637 17.83 -36.63 -24.94
CA ASN A 637 17.01 -35.42 -24.76
C ASN A 637 15.90 -35.61 -23.71
N ALA A 638 15.25 -36.77 -23.71
CA ALA A 638 14.26 -37.18 -22.72
C ALA A 638 14.31 -38.69 -22.55
N GLU A 639 13.60 -39.21 -21.54
CA GLU A 639 13.52 -40.64 -21.23
C GLU A 639 13.26 -41.51 -22.47
N ARG A 640 12.38 -41.06 -23.38
CA ARG A 640 12.08 -41.72 -24.66
C ARG A 640 12.23 -40.80 -25.88
N ALA A 641 13.30 -40.01 -25.95
CA ALA A 641 13.61 -39.18 -27.12
C ALA A 641 15.12 -39.02 -27.31
N ILE A 642 15.72 -39.92 -28.09
CA ILE A 642 17.17 -39.94 -28.33
C ILE A 642 17.46 -39.43 -29.72
N THR A 643 18.50 -38.62 -29.89
CA THR A 643 19.03 -38.31 -31.23
C THR A 643 20.11 -39.32 -31.58
N ILE A 644 19.92 -40.08 -32.66
CA ILE A 644 20.93 -40.93 -33.28
C ILE A 644 21.70 -40.15 -34.36
N SER A 645 22.97 -40.50 -34.56
CA SER A 645 23.91 -39.78 -35.43
C SER A 645 24.85 -40.76 -36.13
N GLY A 646 25.04 -40.63 -37.45
CA GLY A 646 25.89 -41.56 -38.19
C GLY A 646 25.74 -41.49 -39.71
N ASP A 647 25.97 -42.62 -40.36
CA ASP A 647 25.82 -42.78 -41.82
C ASP A 647 24.41 -42.40 -42.30
N PRO A 648 24.26 -41.59 -43.38
CA PRO A 648 22.95 -41.19 -43.87
C PRO A 648 22.04 -42.34 -44.28
N ASN A 649 22.58 -43.40 -44.89
CA ASN A 649 21.79 -44.53 -45.38
C ASN A 649 21.34 -45.42 -44.21
N GLN A 650 22.23 -45.67 -43.25
CA GLN A 650 21.88 -46.45 -42.06
C GLN A 650 20.84 -45.73 -41.19
N ILE A 651 20.90 -44.41 -41.10
CA ILE A 651 19.86 -43.59 -40.46
C ILE A 651 18.51 -43.78 -41.17
N ASP A 652 18.45 -43.80 -42.50
CA ASP A 652 17.20 -44.02 -43.24
C ASP A 652 16.64 -45.43 -43.06
N VAL A 653 17.51 -46.45 -43.01
CA VAL A 653 17.11 -47.82 -42.70
C VAL A 653 16.48 -47.88 -41.32
N MET A 654 17.14 -47.32 -40.30
CA MET A 654 16.60 -47.26 -38.93
C MET A 654 15.29 -46.48 -38.85
N ILE A 655 15.18 -45.34 -39.54
CA ILE A 655 13.95 -44.54 -39.58
C ILE A 655 12.80 -45.39 -40.12
N THR A 656 13.01 -46.07 -41.24
CA THR A 656 11.99 -46.89 -41.91
C THR A 656 11.57 -48.06 -41.03
N GLU A 657 12.54 -48.74 -40.42
CA GLU A 657 12.28 -49.85 -39.50
C GLU A 657 11.47 -49.39 -38.28
N LEU A 658 11.87 -48.31 -37.63
CA LEU A 658 11.18 -47.78 -36.45
C LEU A 658 9.77 -47.26 -36.80
N GLN A 659 9.60 -46.61 -37.95
CA GLN A 659 8.27 -46.19 -38.43
C GLN A 659 7.34 -47.38 -38.68
N SER A 660 7.86 -48.50 -39.19
CA SER A 660 7.08 -49.74 -39.36
C SER A 660 6.60 -50.35 -38.04
N GLN A 661 7.24 -49.98 -36.93
CA GLN A 661 6.90 -50.37 -35.55
C GLN A 661 6.08 -49.29 -34.83
N GLU A 662 5.60 -48.27 -35.55
CA GLU A 662 4.87 -47.12 -35.00
C GLU A 662 5.68 -46.30 -33.96
N ILE A 663 7.01 -46.39 -34.02
CA ILE A 663 7.91 -45.62 -33.15
C ILE A 663 8.20 -44.27 -33.81
N PHE A 664 8.06 -43.19 -33.04
CA PHE A 664 8.32 -41.83 -33.51
C PHE A 664 9.74 -41.67 -34.05
N THR A 665 9.88 -41.12 -35.25
CA THR A 665 11.17 -40.71 -35.81
C THR A 665 11.06 -39.36 -36.53
N ARG A 666 12.13 -38.56 -36.48
CA ARG A 666 12.20 -37.28 -37.19
C ARG A 666 13.64 -36.92 -37.54
N ARG A 667 13.94 -36.69 -38.82
CA ARG A 667 15.25 -36.16 -39.24
C ARG A 667 15.50 -34.78 -38.63
N VAL A 668 16.75 -34.56 -38.22
CA VAL A 668 17.27 -33.27 -37.76
C VAL A 668 18.06 -32.68 -38.91
N ASN A 669 17.81 -31.41 -39.27
CA ASN A 669 18.72 -30.72 -40.17
C ASN A 669 20.04 -30.55 -39.42
N SER A 670 21.09 -31.24 -39.85
CA SER A 670 22.44 -31.20 -39.25
C SER A 670 23.50 -30.66 -40.22
N SER A 671 23.08 -29.95 -41.27
CA SER A 671 23.94 -29.47 -42.36
C SER A 671 24.75 -30.59 -43.02
N GLY A 672 24.18 -31.81 -43.06
CA GLY A 672 24.84 -32.99 -43.61
C GLY A 672 25.99 -33.54 -42.75
N ILE A 673 26.03 -33.24 -41.44
CA ILE A 673 27.08 -33.71 -40.53
C ILE A 673 26.48 -34.59 -39.42
N ALA A 674 27.18 -35.68 -39.08
CA ALA A 674 26.86 -36.55 -37.95
C ALA A 674 27.57 -36.09 -36.67
N PHE A 675 27.03 -35.07 -35.98
CA PHE A 675 27.63 -34.54 -34.74
C PHE A 675 27.61 -35.55 -33.59
N HIS A 676 28.54 -35.41 -32.63
CA HIS A 676 28.68 -36.29 -31.45
C HIS A 676 28.83 -37.77 -31.83
N SER A 677 29.58 -38.02 -32.90
CA SER A 677 29.87 -39.35 -33.40
C SER A 677 31.33 -39.46 -33.86
N PRO A 678 31.84 -40.68 -34.10
CA PRO A 678 33.17 -40.86 -34.67
C PRO A 678 33.40 -40.16 -36.02
N TYR A 679 32.35 -39.81 -36.77
CA TYR A 679 32.45 -39.18 -38.09
C TYR A 679 33.19 -37.83 -38.05
N ILE A 680 33.04 -37.07 -36.97
CA ILE A 680 33.67 -35.75 -36.83
C ILE A 680 35.10 -35.80 -36.28
N ALA A 681 35.69 -37.00 -36.08
CA ALA A 681 37.02 -37.16 -35.49
C ALA A 681 38.14 -36.43 -36.25
N LYS A 682 38.07 -36.39 -37.60
CA LYS A 682 39.02 -35.64 -38.44
C LYS A 682 38.96 -34.14 -38.11
N GLY A 683 37.75 -33.58 -38.02
CA GLY A 683 37.53 -32.19 -37.61
C GLY A 683 37.91 -31.92 -36.15
N ALA A 684 37.70 -32.90 -35.26
CA ALA A 684 38.00 -32.76 -33.83
C ALA A 684 39.48 -32.48 -33.56
N SER A 685 40.38 -33.10 -34.34
CA SER A 685 41.83 -32.89 -34.23
C SER A 685 42.25 -31.46 -34.58
N LEU A 686 41.69 -30.90 -35.65
CA LEU A 686 41.89 -29.51 -36.05
C LEU A 686 41.30 -28.55 -35.01
N PHE A 687 40.08 -28.83 -34.55
CA PHE A 687 39.40 -28.01 -33.54
C PHE A 687 40.17 -27.97 -32.22
N LYS A 688 40.68 -29.12 -31.74
CA LYS A 688 41.54 -29.20 -30.56
C LYS A 688 42.77 -28.29 -30.67
N SER A 689 43.37 -28.25 -31.85
CA SER A 689 44.56 -27.43 -32.11
C SER A 689 44.24 -25.93 -32.10
N ALA A 690 43.08 -25.54 -32.63
CA ALA A 690 42.58 -24.17 -32.53
C ALA A 690 42.22 -23.77 -31.09
N LEU A 691 41.50 -24.64 -30.36
CA LEU A 691 41.10 -24.40 -28.97
C LEU A 691 42.28 -24.14 -28.05
N LYS A 692 43.41 -24.86 -28.21
CA LYS A 692 44.64 -24.63 -27.43
C LYS A 692 45.23 -23.23 -27.64
N LYS A 693 45.02 -22.62 -28.81
CA LYS A 693 45.50 -21.26 -29.12
C LYS A 693 44.60 -20.19 -28.50
N ILE A 694 43.31 -20.47 -28.43
CA ILE A 694 42.27 -19.55 -27.95
C ILE A 694 42.13 -19.59 -26.43
N LEU A 695 42.05 -20.78 -25.85
CA LEU A 695 41.81 -21.01 -24.42
C LEU A 695 43.13 -21.27 -23.69
N LYS A 696 44.03 -20.28 -23.68
CA LYS A 696 45.33 -20.38 -23.00
C LYS A 696 45.18 -20.42 -21.48
N THR A 697 44.23 -19.64 -20.95
CA THR A 697 44.00 -19.48 -19.52
C THR A 697 42.53 -19.78 -19.21
N PRO A 698 42.15 -21.06 -19.08
CA PRO A 698 40.75 -21.44 -18.92
C PRO A 698 40.23 -21.00 -17.54
N LYS A 699 39.00 -20.48 -17.50
CA LYS A 699 38.33 -20.09 -16.25
C LYS A 699 37.56 -21.26 -15.65
N LEU A 700 37.44 -21.24 -14.32
CA LEU A 700 36.60 -22.18 -13.58
C LEU A 700 35.13 -21.94 -13.95
N ARG A 701 34.38 -23.01 -14.17
CA ARG A 701 32.93 -22.99 -14.39
C ARG A 701 32.23 -22.81 -13.05
N SER A 702 31.17 -22.01 -12.97
CA SER A 702 30.40 -21.93 -11.73
C SER A 702 29.62 -23.22 -11.47
N SER A 703 29.28 -23.47 -10.20
CA SER A 703 28.42 -24.59 -9.80
C SER A 703 27.00 -24.49 -10.35
N ARG A 704 26.58 -23.30 -10.81
CA ARG A 704 25.27 -23.07 -11.45
C ARG A 704 25.22 -23.58 -12.89
N TRP A 705 26.37 -23.83 -13.53
CA TRP A 705 26.42 -24.41 -14.86
C TRP A 705 26.42 -25.95 -14.78
N ILE A 706 25.27 -26.54 -15.07
CA ILE A 706 25.12 -27.99 -15.19
C ILE A 706 25.51 -28.41 -16.62
N THR A 707 26.65 -29.09 -16.72
CA THR A 707 27.18 -29.55 -18.02
C THR A 707 26.36 -30.70 -18.58
N THR A 708 26.17 -30.70 -19.90
CA THR A 708 25.59 -31.84 -20.63
C THR A 708 26.66 -32.66 -21.35
N SER A 709 27.93 -32.31 -21.23
CA SER A 709 29.01 -32.93 -22.01
C SER A 709 29.86 -33.85 -21.17
N VAL A 710 29.74 -33.81 -19.84
CA VAL A 710 30.54 -34.60 -18.91
C VAL A 710 29.61 -35.47 -18.06
N PRO A 711 29.86 -36.79 -17.96
CA PRO A 711 29.13 -37.66 -17.04
C PRO A 711 29.27 -37.20 -15.58
N LYS A 712 28.24 -37.43 -14.76
CA LYS A 712 28.25 -37.04 -13.34
C LYS A 712 29.44 -37.62 -12.56
N SER A 713 29.95 -38.79 -12.95
CA SER A 713 31.13 -39.43 -12.35
C SER A 713 32.44 -38.68 -12.58
N GLU A 714 32.52 -37.87 -13.63
CA GLU A 714 33.74 -37.17 -14.09
C GLU A 714 33.67 -35.66 -13.85
N ILE A 715 32.59 -35.15 -13.23
CA ILE A 715 32.34 -33.71 -13.12
C ILE A 715 33.39 -32.98 -12.26
N ASN A 716 34.07 -33.71 -11.38
CA ASN A 716 35.15 -33.22 -10.52
C ASN A 716 36.54 -33.39 -11.14
N ASP A 717 36.65 -33.94 -12.34
CA ASP A 717 37.93 -34.03 -13.02
C ASP A 717 38.40 -32.64 -13.46
N ASP A 718 39.71 -32.38 -13.41
CA ASP A 718 40.31 -31.08 -13.74
C ASP A 718 39.82 -30.50 -15.07
N TYR A 719 39.57 -31.32 -16.08
CA TYR A 719 39.13 -30.82 -17.38
C TYR A 719 37.65 -30.43 -17.42
N ALA A 720 36.83 -31.03 -16.55
CA ALA A 720 35.40 -30.79 -16.43
C ALA A 720 35.10 -29.54 -15.62
N MET A 721 35.96 -29.21 -14.65
CA MET A 721 35.81 -28.02 -13.80
C MET A 721 36.04 -26.70 -14.55
N TYR A 722 36.86 -26.70 -15.60
CA TYR A 722 37.24 -25.48 -16.32
C TYR A 722 36.64 -25.44 -17.72
N ALA A 723 36.27 -24.24 -18.19
CA ALA A 723 35.88 -23.98 -19.58
C ALA A 723 37.11 -24.03 -20.50
N SER A 724 37.71 -25.21 -20.60
CA SER A 724 39.02 -25.46 -21.18
C SER A 724 38.96 -25.98 -22.62
N ALA A 725 40.11 -25.98 -23.30
CA ALA A 725 40.23 -26.61 -24.61
C ALA A 725 39.84 -28.11 -24.57
N LYS A 726 40.14 -28.81 -23.47
CA LYS A 726 39.77 -30.22 -23.29
C LYS A 726 38.26 -30.36 -23.07
N TYR A 727 37.63 -29.44 -22.34
CA TYR A 727 36.18 -29.39 -22.16
C TYR A 727 35.43 -29.21 -23.50
N TYR A 728 35.78 -28.19 -24.28
CA TYR A 728 35.07 -27.92 -25.54
C TYR A 728 35.36 -28.94 -26.63
N HIS A 729 36.56 -29.56 -26.61
CA HIS A 729 36.83 -30.73 -27.46
C HIS A 729 35.97 -31.92 -27.05
N ASN A 730 35.79 -32.16 -25.75
CA ASN A 730 34.90 -33.21 -25.22
C ASN A 730 33.43 -32.97 -25.63
N ASN A 731 32.90 -31.75 -25.45
CA ASN A 731 31.59 -31.33 -25.95
C ASN A 731 31.44 -31.43 -27.48
N PHE A 732 32.53 -31.51 -28.24
CA PHE A 732 32.46 -31.66 -29.68
C PHE A 732 32.17 -33.09 -30.11
N ILE A 733 32.75 -34.08 -29.44
CA ILE A 733 32.76 -35.48 -29.89
C ILE A 733 31.88 -36.42 -29.07
N ASN A 734 31.65 -36.11 -27.80
CA ASN A 734 30.94 -37.00 -26.88
C ASN A 734 29.44 -36.69 -26.79
N PRO A 735 28.62 -37.67 -26.35
CA PRO A 735 27.18 -37.49 -26.33
C PRO A 735 26.69 -36.34 -25.44
N VAL A 736 25.54 -35.78 -25.81
CA VAL A 736 24.86 -34.73 -25.05
C VAL A 736 23.90 -35.36 -24.03
N LEU A 737 24.26 -35.28 -22.76
CA LEU A 737 23.54 -35.79 -21.58
C LEU A 737 22.49 -34.77 -21.07
N PHE A 738 21.57 -34.36 -21.95
CA PHE A 738 20.61 -33.30 -21.66
C PHE A 738 19.55 -33.74 -20.65
N TYR A 739 19.01 -34.96 -20.78
CA TYR A 739 18.03 -35.54 -19.88
C TYR A 739 18.58 -35.62 -18.45
N GLU A 740 19.85 -35.97 -18.28
CA GLU A 740 20.53 -36.02 -17.00
C GLU A 740 20.67 -34.63 -16.37
N ALA A 741 21.06 -33.62 -17.16
CA ALA A 741 21.19 -32.25 -16.67
C ALA A 741 19.83 -31.65 -16.28
N MET A 742 18.75 -31.97 -17.01
CA MET A 742 17.39 -31.51 -16.71
C MET A 742 16.90 -31.94 -15.32
N LYS A 743 17.39 -33.05 -14.77
CA LYS A 743 17.06 -33.51 -13.41
C LYS A 743 17.55 -32.59 -12.30
N ALA A 744 18.44 -31.64 -12.62
CA ALA A 744 18.88 -30.61 -11.67
C ALA A 744 17.90 -29.44 -11.55
N ILE A 745 16.92 -29.32 -12.46
CA ILE A 745 15.96 -28.22 -12.45
C ILE A 745 14.89 -28.49 -11.36
N PRO A 746 14.67 -27.55 -10.43
CA PRO A 746 13.61 -27.66 -9.42
C PRO A 746 12.20 -27.66 -10.03
N ASP A 747 11.25 -28.33 -9.37
CA ASP A 747 9.87 -28.50 -9.86
C ASP A 747 9.11 -27.19 -10.09
N ASN A 748 9.39 -26.16 -9.30
CA ASN A 748 8.76 -24.84 -9.40
C ASN A 748 9.55 -23.83 -10.25
N ALA A 749 10.60 -24.26 -10.95
CA ALA A 749 11.49 -23.36 -11.67
C ALA A 749 10.79 -22.61 -12.83
N ILE A 750 11.38 -21.48 -13.21
CA ILE A 750 11.08 -20.78 -14.46
C ILE A 750 12.22 -21.05 -15.43
N VAL A 751 11.92 -21.65 -16.57
CA VAL A 751 12.89 -22.08 -17.57
C VAL A 751 12.78 -21.21 -18.82
N ILE A 752 13.87 -20.53 -19.18
CA ILE A 752 13.95 -19.66 -20.36
C ILE A 752 14.81 -20.36 -21.42
N GLU A 753 14.21 -20.75 -22.55
CA GLU A 753 14.96 -21.26 -23.70
C GLU A 753 15.52 -20.09 -24.52
N ILE A 754 16.83 -19.87 -24.41
CA ILE A 754 17.60 -18.82 -25.09
C ILE A 754 18.10 -19.35 -26.43
N SER A 755 17.41 -18.96 -27.50
CA SER A 755 17.68 -19.43 -28.86
C SER A 755 17.00 -18.56 -29.92
N PRO A 756 17.52 -18.47 -31.17
CA PRO A 756 16.82 -17.90 -32.32
C PRO A 756 15.53 -18.67 -32.69
N HIS A 757 15.42 -19.94 -32.30
CA HIS A 757 14.20 -20.73 -32.42
C HIS A 757 14.14 -21.84 -31.37
N HIS A 758 12.96 -22.02 -30.77
CA HIS A 758 12.73 -22.83 -29.58
C HIS A 758 12.54 -24.34 -29.87
N ILE A 759 13.60 -25.01 -30.34
CA ILE A 759 13.54 -26.42 -30.74
C ILE A 759 13.42 -27.39 -29.55
N LEU A 760 13.75 -26.95 -28.33
CA LEU A 760 13.74 -27.81 -27.14
C LEU A 760 12.44 -27.74 -26.32
N GLN A 761 11.49 -26.86 -26.63
CA GLN A 761 10.26 -26.70 -25.84
C GLN A 761 9.52 -28.00 -25.50
N ALA A 762 9.32 -28.86 -26.50
CA ALA A 762 8.61 -30.12 -26.30
C ALA A 762 9.40 -31.07 -25.39
N VAL A 763 10.74 -31.05 -25.49
CA VAL A 763 11.64 -31.83 -24.65
C VAL A 763 11.66 -31.28 -23.23
N ILE A 764 11.83 -29.96 -23.06
CA ILE A 764 11.86 -29.29 -21.76
C ILE A 764 10.56 -29.56 -21.01
N LYS A 765 9.40 -29.33 -21.64
CA LYS A 765 8.08 -29.53 -21.00
C LYS A 765 7.79 -30.97 -20.60
N ARG A 766 8.33 -31.97 -21.32
CA ARG A 766 8.18 -33.38 -20.96
C ARG A 766 9.02 -33.80 -19.75
N ASN A 767 10.10 -33.07 -19.48
CA ASN A 767 11.01 -33.35 -18.38
C ASN A 767 10.71 -32.53 -17.12
N LEU A 768 9.76 -31.60 -17.20
CA LEU A 768 9.38 -30.72 -16.09
C LEU A 768 7.95 -31.03 -15.63
N THR A 769 7.64 -30.61 -14.40
CA THR A 769 6.29 -30.74 -13.85
C THR A 769 5.37 -29.62 -14.35
N SER A 770 4.07 -29.77 -14.12
CA SER A 770 3.08 -28.72 -14.43
C SER A 770 3.27 -27.43 -13.64
N ASN A 771 4.05 -27.46 -12.55
CA ASN A 771 4.33 -26.29 -11.73
C ASN A 771 5.41 -25.39 -12.31
N SER A 772 6.20 -25.87 -13.29
CA SER A 772 7.25 -25.09 -13.95
C SER A 772 6.69 -24.18 -15.04
N LEU A 773 7.26 -22.97 -15.19
CA LEU A 773 6.95 -22.06 -16.29
C LEU A 773 8.04 -22.16 -17.36
N VAL A 774 7.68 -22.43 -18.63
CA VAL A 774 8.64 -22.51 -19.74
C VAL A 774 8.42 -21.36 -20.72
N LEU A 775 9.43 -20.51 -20.88
CA LEU A 775 9.44 -19.31 -21.71
C LEU A 775 10.39 -19.43 -22.90
N LYS A 776 10.20 -18.54 -23.89
CA LYS A 776 10.88 -18.58 -25.18
C LYS A 776 11.42 -17.20 -25.50
N THR A 777 12.65 -17.10 -25.99
CA THR A 777 13.19 -15.81 -26.44
C THR A 777 12.77 -15.44 -27.86
N MET A 778 12.76 -16.41 -28.78
CA MET A 778 12.42 -16.19 -30.20
C MET A 778 11.71 -17.39 -30.84
N ARG A 779 11.05 -17.13 -31.97
CA ARG A 779 10.36 -18.11 -32.81
C ARG A 779 10.58 -17.80 -34.30
N LYS A 780 11.01 -18.84 -35.03
CA LYS A 780 11.02 -18.83 -36.50
C LYS A 780 9.61 -18.52 -37.04
N HIS A 781 9.52 -17.61 -38.00
CA HIS A 781 8.27 -17.13 -38.62
C HIS A 781 7.31 -16.36 -37.69
N HIS A 782 7.76 -15.90 -36.52
CA HIS A 782 6.98 -14.89 -35.77
C HIS A 782 6.95 -13.57 -36.57
N SER A 783 5.81 -12.87 -36.55
CA SER A 783 5.63 -11.57 -37.22
C SER A 783 6.62 -10.53 -36.69
N ASP A 784 6.72 -10.40 -35.37
CA ASP A 784 7.74 -9.60 -34.69
C ASP A 784 8.27 -10.28 -33.43
N ASN A 785 9.51 -10.77 -33.44
CA ASN A 785 10.09 -11.46 -32.28
C ASN A 785 10.24 -10.58 -31.03
N ARG A 786 10.19 -9.25 -31.16
CA ARG A 786 10.22 -8.34 -30.02
C ARG A 786 8.99 -8.50 -29.13
N GLU A 787 7.81 -8.72 -29.73
CA GLU A 787 6.56 -8.95 -29.00
C GLU A 787 6.65 -10.23 -28.16
N LEU A 788 7.15 -11.31 -28.75
CA LEU A 788 7.36 -12.58 -28.03
C LEU A 788 8.33 -12.42 -26.85
N PHE A 789 9.42 -11.68 -27.06
CA PHE A 789 10.41 -11.44 -26.02
C PHE A 789 9.82 -10.61 -24.87
N LEU A 790 9.18 -9.47 -25.16
CA LEU A 790 8.57 -8.61 -24.15
C LEU A 790 7.39 -9.30 -23.43
N ASN A 791 6.60 -10.12 -24.14
CA ASN A 791 5.56 -10.96 -23.52
C ASN A 791 6.18 -11.95 -22.52
N SER A 792 7.34 -12.54 -22.85
CA SER A 792 8.05 -13.43 -21.91
C SER A 792 8.57 -12.67 -20.69
N LEU A 793 9.02 -11.41 -20.84
CA LEU A 793 9.33 -10.55 -19.70
C LEU A 793 8.09 -10.25 -18.85
N GLY A 794 6.96 -9.90 -19.47
CA GLY A 794 5.70 -9.70 -18.76
C GLY A 794 5.28 -10.93 -17.94
N LYS A 795 5.40 -12.13 -18.53
CA LYS A 795 5.15 -13.39 -17.81
C LYS A 795 6.12 -13.63 -16.66
N LEU A 796 7.39 -13.29 -16.80
CA LEU A 796 8.36 -13.33 -15.68
C LEU A 796 7.93 -12.39 -14.55
N TYR A 797 7.46 -11.19 -14.89
CA TYR A 797 7.03 -10.20 -13.92
C TYR A 797 5.86 -10.71 -13.05
N LEU A 798 4.88 -11.37 -13.67
CA LEU A 798 3.77 -12.03 -12.96
C LEU A 798 4.24 -13.11 -11.97
N GLN A 799 5.38 -13.76 -12.23
CA GLN A 799 5.95 -14.76 -11.33
C GLN A 799 6.74 -14.17 -10.15
N GLY A 800 6.56 -12.88 -9.85
CA GLY A 800 7.24 -12.21 -8.74
C GLY A 800 8.64 -11.68 -9.08
N ILE A 801 9.14 -11.87 -10.31
CA ILE A 801 10.46 -11.38 -10.71
C ILE A 801 10.40 -9.87 -11.01
N ASN A 802 11.28 -9.09 -10.37
CA ASN A 802 11.39 -7.65 -10.68
C ASN A 802 12.22 -7.47 -11.96
N ILE A 803 11.75 -6.62 -12.87
CA ILE A 803 12.32 -6.44 -14.21
C ILE A 803 12.45 -4.95 -14.50
N ASP A 804 13.59 -4.53 -15.04
CA ASP A 804 13.75 -3.21 -15.63
C ASP A 804 13.63 -3.29 -17.16
N PRO A 805 12.48 -2.93 -17.76
CA PRO A 805 12.34 -2.99 -19.21
C PRO A 805 13.04 -1.82 -19.92
N SER A 806 13.43 -0.76 -19.22
CA SER A 806 13.91 0.50 -19.83
C SER A 806 15.07 0.36 -20.82
N PRO A 807 16.04 -0.58 -20.68
CA PRO A 807 17.12 -0.74 -21.65
C PRO A 807 16.67 -1.23 -23.04
N LEU A 808 15.47 -1.81 -23.13
CA LEU A 808 14.89 -2.29 -24.38
C LEU A 808 13.92 -1.28 -25.00
N LEU A 809 13.44 -0.32 -24.22
CA LEU A 809 12.47 0.69 -24.63
C LEU A 809 13.17 1.89 -25.29
N PRO A 810 12.40 2.78 -25.95
CA PRO A 810 12.95 4.02 -26.49
C PRO A 810 13.71 4.82 -25.43
N LYS A 811 14.91 5.30 -25.78
CA LYS A 811 15.70 6.13 -24.88
C LYS A 811 14.97 7.45 -24.60
N ILE A 812 14.85 7.79 -23.33
CA ILE A 812 14.30 9.05 -22.86
C ILE A 812 15.34 9.86 -22.08
N SER A 813 15.07 11.15 -21.91
CA SER A 813 15.81 12.04 -21.04
C SER A 813 14.96 12.43 -19.84
N TYR A 814 15.58 12.51 -18.67
CA TYR A 814 14.96 13.10 -17.48
C TYR A 814 15.50 14.52 -17.23
N PRO A 815 14.70 15.44 -16.65
CA PRO A 815 13.29 15.25 -16.28
C PRO A 815 12.36 15.07 -17.49
N VAL A 816 11.22 14.41 -17.31
CA VAL A 816 10.21 14.25 -18.36
C VAL A 816 9.63 15.62 -18.75
N PRO A 817 9.20 15.82 -20.01
CA PRO A 817 8.61 17.08 -20.45
C PRO A 817 7.31 17.42 -19.70
N ALA A 818 7.03 18.71 -19.53
CA ALA A 818 5.72 19.20 -19.09
C ALA A 818 4.57 18.62 -19.96
N GLY A 819 3.41 18.41 -19.34
CA GLY A 819 2.27 17.74 -19.97
C GLY A 819 2.45 16.23 -20.14
N THR A 820 3.42 15.63 -19.44
CA THR A 820 3.44 14.17 -19.22
C THR A 820 2.39 13.82 -18.17
N PRO A 821 1.40 12.96 -18.47
CA PRO A 821 0.29 12.67 -17.55
C PRO A 821 0.74 12.23 -16.16
N SER A 822 -0.02 12.58 -15.12
CA SER A 822 0.25 12.14 -13.74
C SER A 822 -0.05 10.65 -13.57
N ILE A 823 0.70 9.98 -12.68
CA ILE A 823 0.48 8.58 -12.29
C ILE A 823 -0.45 8.51 -11.07
N ALA A 824 -0.38 9.48 -10.16
CA ALA A 824 -1.14 9.48 -8.90
C ALA A 824 -2.64 9.16 -9.07
N PRO A 825 -3.39 9.78 -10.01
CA PRO A 825 -4.81 9.47 -10.21
C PRO A 825 -5.12 8.03 -10.65
N ALA A 826 -4.13 7.29 -11.15
CA ALA A 826 -4.30 5.89 -11.55
C ALA A 826 -3.92 4.90 -10.44
N ILE A 827 -3.35 5.39 -9.33
CA ILE A 827 -3.14 4.59 -8.13
C ILE A 827 -4.48 4.45 -7.42
N SER A 828 -4.83 3.22 -7.08
CA SER A 828 -6.02 2.93 -6.27
C SER A 828 -5.68 1.89 -5.22
N TRP A 829 -6.41 2.00 -4.12
CA TRP A 829 -6.17 1.29 -2.87
C TRP A 829 -7.22 0.20 -2.67
N ASP A 830 -6.97 -0.72 -1.74
CA ASP A 830 -8.04 -1.57 -1.21
C ASP A 830 -8.84 -0.78 -0.16
N HIS A 831 -9.78 0.01 -0.65
CA HIS A 831 -10.75 0.75 0.15
C HIS A 831 -12.04 -0.06 0.36
N SER A 832 -11.96 -1.39 0.48
CA SER A 832 -13.14 -2.22 0.78
C SER A 832 -13.61 -2.11 2.23
N GLN A 833 -12.73 -1.67 3.15
CA GLN A 833 -13.02 -1.49 4.56
C GLN A 833 -13.20 -0.01 4.89
N THR A 834 -14.22 0.27 5.70
CA THR A 834 -14.45 1.58 6.32
C THR A 834 -13.97 1.57 7.76
N TRP A 835 -13.60 2.74 8.25
CA TRP A 835 -13.02 2.95 9.57
C TRP A 835 -13.76 4.06 10.30
N ALA A 836 -13.78 3.98 11.63
CA ALA A 836 -14.47 4.97 12.46
C ALA A 836 -14.02 6.41 12.15
N ILE A 837 -14.99 7.30 12.10
CA ILE A 837 -14.80 8.76 11.99
C ILE A 837 -15.40 9.44 13.22
N PRO A 838 -14.86 10.58 13.67
CA PRO A 838 -15.46 11.34 14.75
C PRO A 838 -16.90 11.73 14.41
N THR A 839 -17.83 11.36 15.28
CA THR A 839 -19.24 11.73 15.14
C THR A 839 -19.56 12.96 15.98
N LEU A 840 -20.63 13.66 15.60
CA LEU A 840 -21.00 14.93 16.20
C LEU A 840 -21.25 14.84 17.72
N ASP A 841 -21.82 13.73 18.18
CA ASP A 841 -22.07 13.42 19.59
C ASP A 841 -20.80 13.28 20.43
N MET A 842 -19.67 12.87 19.84
CA MET A 842 -18.39 12.78 20.55
C MET A 842 -17.85 14.15 20.96
N PHE A 843 -18.26 15.23 20.28
CA PHE A 843 -17.89 16.60 20.62
C PHE A 843 -18.84 17.24 21.64
N TYR A 844 -20.00 16.63 21.89
CA TYR A 844 -20.98 17.08 22.88
C TYR A 844 -20.75 16.46 24.24
N LEU A 845 -19.49 16.38 24.68
CA LEU A 845 -19.24 16.24 26.11
C LEU A 845 -20.06 17.29 26.82
N LYS A 846 -21.12 16.81 27.48
CA LYS A 846 -22.18 17.58 28.09
C LYS A 846 -21.53 18.66 28.93
N SER A 847 -21.49 19.88 28.39
CA SER A 847 -21.10 21.12 29.07
C SER A 847 -22.14 21.52 30.12
N ASP A 848 -22.78 20.52 30.72
CA ASP A 848 -23.76 20.57 31.76
C ASP A 848 -23.38 19.53 32.81
N GLN A 849 -22.15 19.66 33.31
CA GLN A 849 -21.83 19.21 34.67
C GLN A 849 -22.74 19.89 35.73
N ASN A 850 -23.63 20.80 35.33
CA ASN A 850 -24.65 21.42 36.18
C ASN A 850 -26.12 21.18 35.77
N SER A 851 -26.46 20.47 34.66
CA SER A 851 -27.89 20.29 34.36
C SER A 851 -28.35 19.02 33.64
N SER A 852 -27.47 18.14 33.15
CA SER A 852 -27.90 16.83 32.64
C SER A 852 -27.46 15.72 33.59
N SER A 853 -28.35 15.32 34.49
CA SER A 853 -28.26 14.10 35.28
C SER A 853 -28.25 12.80 34.45
N ALA A 854 -28.54 12.89 33.15
CA ALA A 854 -28.53 11.78 32.20
C ALA A 854 -27.12 11.39 31.72
N ILE A 855 -26.79 10.10 31.74
CA ILE A 855 -25.56 9.49 31.23
C ILE A 855 -25.93 8.35 30.27
N THR A 856 -25.36 8.35 29.06
CA THR A 856 -25.61 7.30 28.06
C THR A 856 -24.54 6.20 28.16
N PHE A 857 -24.98 4.95 28.02
CA PHE A 857 -24.13 3.76 27.93
C PHE A 857 -24.48 2.98 26.67
N ASP A 858 -23.45 2.67 25.90
CA ASP A 858 -23.54 1.85 24.69
C ASP A 858 -23.05 0.44 25.05
N ILE A 859 -23.91 -0.56 24.84
CA ILE A 859 -23.63 -1.99 25.09
C ILE A 859 -23.37 -2.64 23.74
N ASP A 860 -22.11 -2.98 23.46
CA ASP A 860 -21.71 -3.62 22.20
C ASP A 860 -21.74 -5.15 22.33
N LEU A 861 -22.55 -5.81 21.52
CA LEU A 861 -22.73 -7.26 21.54
C LEU A 861 -21.84 -7.99 20.52
N SER A 862 -20.93 -7.29 19.84
CA SER A 862 -19.95 -7.88 18.93
C SER A 862 -19.05 -8.91 19.65
N ALA A 863 -18.54 -9.89 18.91
CA ALA A 863 -17.76 -11.01 19.49
C ALA A 863 -16.47 -10.56 20.19
N ASP A 864 -15.89 -9.44 19.75
CA ASP A 864 -14.66 -8.87 20.32
C ASP A 864 -14.93 -7.87 21.47
N SER A 865 -16.20 -7.61 21.79
CA SER A 865 -16.60 -6.66 22.82
C SER A 865 -16.51 -7.27 24.23
N PRO A 866 -16.06 -6.50 25.24
CA PRO A 866 -16.16 -6.89 26.64
C PRO A 866 -17.59 -7.16 27.13
N ASP A 867 -18.61 -6.61 26.47
CA ASP A 867 -20.02 -6.78 26.83
C ASP A 867 -20.66 -8.04 26.20
N HIS A 868 -19.92 -8.81 25.38
CA HIS A 868 -20.43 -10.00 24.70
C HIS A 868 -21.00 -11.07 25.64
N TYR A 869 -20.50 -11.15 26.88
CA TYR A 869 -21.00 -12.08 27.90
C TYR A 869 -22.51 -11.94 28.17
N ILE A 870 -23.10 -10.77 27.91
CA ILE A 870 -24.53 -10.47 28.10
C ILE A 870 -25.41 -11.39 27.26
N LEU A 871 -24.91 -11.87 26.11
CA LEU A 871 -25.64 -12.84 25.27
C LEU A 871 -25.92 -14.17 26.00
N GLY A 872 -25.21 -14.44 27.11
CA GLY A 872 -25.44 -15.61 27.96
C GLY A 872 -26.70 -15.53 28.84
N HIS A 873 -27.30 -14.35 29.00
CA HIS A 873 -28.51 -14.15 29.80
C HIS A 873 -29.78 -14.41 28.97
N VAL A 874 -30.03 -15.70 28.70
CA VAL A 874 -31.16 -16.17 27.88
C VAL A 874 -32.30 -16.65 28.76
N ILE A 875 -33.51 -16.13 28.53
CA ILE A 875 -34.73 -16.53 29.22
C ILE A 875 -35.83 -16.74 28.18
N ASP A 876 -36.46 -17.91 28.21
CA ASP A 876 -37.48 -18.35 27.25
C ASP A 876 -37.01 -18.19 25.79
N ASN A 877 -35.78 -18.64 25.51
CA ASN A 877 -35.08 -18.49 24.22
C ASN A 877 -34.89 -17.05 23.72
N ARG A 878 -35.00 -16.04 24.59
CA ARG A 878 -34.75 -14.63 24.25
C ARG A 878 -33.59 -14.09 25.05
N ILE A 879 -32.74 -13.29 24.42
CA ILE A 879 -31.65 -12.59 25.08
C ILE A 879 -32.24 -11.35 25.76
N ILE A 880 -32.28 -11.37 27.08
CA ILE A 880 -32.85 -10.28 27.88
C ILE A 880 -31.71 -9.56 28.58
N TYR A 881 -31.71 -8.22 28.58
CA TYR A 881 -30.73 -7.46 29.33
C TYR A 881 -30.86 -7.78 30.84
N PRO A 882 -29.78 -8.22 31.51
CA PRO A 882 -29.84 -8.65 32.90
C PRO A 882 -30.32 -7.52 33.80
N PHE A 883 -31.16 -7.86 34.78
CA PHE A 883 -31.62 -6.85 35.73
C PHE A 883 -30.46 -6.21 36.51
N ALA A 884 -29.50 -7.02 36.94
CA ALA A 884 -28.26 -6.55 37.56
C ALA A 884 -27.46 -5.58 36.67
N GLY A 885 -27.61 -5.68 35.35
CA GLY A 885 -27.03 -4.74 34.39
C GLY A 885 -27.55 -3.32 34.62
N TYR A 886 -28.87 -3.15 34.79
CA TYR A 886 -29.47 -1.84 35.05
C TYR A 886 -28.94 -1.19 36.34
N LEU A 887 -28.79 -1.98 37.40
CA LEU A 887 -28.20 -1.52 38.65
C LEU A 887 -26.77 -1.05 38.44
N LEU A 888 -25.96 -1.80 37.69
CA LEU A 888 -24.59 -1.42 37.39
C LEU A 888 -24.52 -0.13 36.54
N LEU A 889 -25.45 0.07 35.59
CA LEU A 889 -25.54 1.30 34.82
C LEU A 889 -25.84 2.52 35.71
N ALA A 890 -26.83 2.40 36.60
CA ALA A 890 -27.15 3.43 37.60
C ALA A 890 -25.98 3.70 38.56
N TRP A 891 -25.27 2.65 38.97
CA TRP A 891 -24.11 2.77 39.85
C TRP A 891 -22.94 3.48 39.17
N LYS A 892 -22.60 3.08 37.93
CA LYS A 892 -21.57 3.74 37.11
C LYS A 892 -21.94 5.20 36.86
N ALA A 893 -23.21 5.48 36.59
CA ALA A 893 -23.69 6.85 36.40
C ALA A 893 -23.51 7.70 37.67
N LEU A 894 -23.91 7.18 38.85
CA LEU A 894 -23.74 7.90 40.11
C LEU A 894 -22.25 8.16 40.41
N ALA A 895 -21.39 7.15 40.21
CA ALA A 895 -19.94 7.30 40.40
C ALA A 895 -19.34 8.39 39.50
N ARG A 896 -19.71 8.39 38.21
CA ARG A 896 -19.31 9.44 37.26
C ARG A 896 -19.77 10.84 37.73
N LEU A 897 -21.02 10.97 38.18
CA LEU A 897 -21.56 12.24 38.68
C LEU A 897 -20.87 12.73 39.97
N LEU A 898 -20.36 11.82 40.79
CA LEU A 898 -19.58 12.12 42.00
C LEU A 898 -18.07 12.25 41.74
N GLY A 899 -17.60 12.07 40.50
CA GLY A 899 -16.19 12.17 40.13
C GLY A 899 -15.32 11.03 40.70
N THR A 900 -15.89 9.84 40.91
CA THR A 900 -15.20 8.64 41.41
C THR A 900 -15.45 7.43 40.49
N THR A 901 -14.88 6.26 40.82
CA THR A 901 -15.16 5.00 40.12
C THR A 901 -16.16 4.16 40.90
N TYR A 902 -17.03 3.43 40.20
CA TYR A 902 -18.03 2.59 40.85
C TYR A 902 -17.39 1.50 41.74
N THR A 903 -16.19 1.03 41.39
CA THR A 903 -15.39 0.09 42.19
C THR A 903 -14.93 0.64 43.54
N ARG A 904 -15.06 1.95 43.78
CA ARG A 904 -14.70 2.61 45.05
C ARG A 904 -15.90 3.25 45.75
N LEU A 905 -17.10 3.14 45.17
CA LEU A 905 -18.30 3.81 45.67
C LEU A 905 -19.29 2.81 46.27
N PRO A 906 -19.37 2.70 47.60
CA PRO A 906 -20.46 1.98 48.26
C PRO A 906 -21.81 2.64 47.95
N VAL A 907 -22.80 1.84 47.53
CA VAL A 907 -24.12 2.34 47.15
C VAL A 907 -25.26 1.63 47.84
N ILE A 908 -26.35 2.37 48.01
CA ILE A 908 -27.65 1.84 48.42
C ILE A 908 -28.67 2.13 47.32
N PHE A 909 -29.35 1.09 46.86
CA PHE A 909 -30.55 1.18 46.04
C PHE A 909 -31.81 1.04 46.90
N LYS A 910 -32.87 1.78 46.58
CA LYS A 910 -34.19 1.65 47.20
C LYS A 910 -35.29 1.73 46.15
N ASP A 911 -36.36 0.98 46.40
CA ASP A 911 -37.59 0.99 45.60
C ASP A 911 -37.34 0.97 44.08
N VAL A 912 -36.43 0.09 43.65
CA VAL A 912 -36.13 -0.12 42.23
C VAL A 912 -37.28 -0.90 41.61
N GLU A 913 -37.93 -0.34 40.61
CA GLU A 913 -39.03 -0.93 39.85
C GLU A 913 -38.64 -1.06 38.38
N ILE A 914 -38.92 -2.22 37.80
CA ILE A 914 -38.67 -2.53 36.40
C ILE A 914 -40.02 -2.53 35.69
N HIS A 915 -40.20 -1.61 34.75
CA HIS A 915 -41.44 -1.44 34.00
C HIS A 915 -41.47 -2.37 32.78
N GLN A 916 -40.32 -2.62 32.18
CA GLN A 916 -40.18 -3.43 30.98
C GLN A 916 -38.81 -4.12 30.95
N ALA A 917 -38.73 -5.33 30.39
CA ALA A 917 -37.46 -5.99 30.11
C ALA A 917 -36.94 -5.58 28.71
N THR A 918 -35.63 -5.32 28.58
CA THR A 918 -35.03 -4.99 27.28
C THR A 918 -34.62 -6.27 26.55
N LEU A 919 -35.20 -6.51 25.36
CA LEU A 919 -34.76 -7.56 24.46
C LEU A 919 -33.53 -7.11 23.68
N LEU A 920 -32.51 -7.95 23.63
CA LEU A 920 -31.26 -7.65 22.92
C LEU A 920 -31.21 -8.37 21.57
N PRO A 921 -30.67 -7.74 20.52
CA PRO A 921 -30.32 -8.44 19.29
C PRO A 921 -29.12 -9.37 19.53
N SER A 922 -28.85 -10.28 18.60
CA SER A 922 -27.67 -11.16 18.67
C SER A 922 -26.35 -10.44 18.33
N THR A 923 -26.42 -9.26 17.71
CA THR A 923 -25.27 -8.45 17.27
C THR A 923 -25.64 -6.96 17.27
N GLY A 924 -24.65 -6.07 17.38
CA GLY A 924 -24.82 -4.63 17.29
C GLY A 924 -24.77 -3.93 18.65
N ILE A 925 -25.06 -2.63 18.67
CA ILE A 925 -24.96 -1.76 19.85
C ILE A 925 -26.35 -1.41 20.37
N VAL A 926 -26.56 -1.57 21.67
CA VAL A 926 -27.80 -1.20 22.38
C VAL A 926 -27.51 -0.05 23.34
N LYS A 927 -28.28 1.05 23.23
CA LYS A 927 -28.07 2.26 24.04
C LYS A 927 -29.04 2.36 25.20
N PHE A 928 -28.52 2.76 26.37
CA PHE A 928 -29.29 3.08 27.57
C PHE A 928 -28.96 4.48 28.07
N ASN A 929 -29.99 5.26 28.41
CA ASN A 929 -29.82 6.57 29.05
C ASN A 929 -30.17 6.46 30.53
N VAL A 930 -29.32 6.94 31.42
CA VAL A 930 -29.48 6.83 32.87
C VAL A 930 -29.51 8.23 33.47
N ASP A 931 -30.67 8.69 33.89
CA ASP A 931 -30.83 9.99 34.56
C ASP A 931 -30.84 9.81 36.08
N ILE A 932 -29.95 10.53 36.80
CA ILE A 932 -29.87 10.52 38.27
C ILE A 932 -29.98 11.93 38.86
N LYS A 933 -31.06 12.20 39.58
CA LYS A 933 -31.23 13.42 40.37
C LYS A 933 -30.41 13.35 41.66
N VAL A 934 -29.11 13.65 41.57
CA VAL A 934 -28.08 13.47 42.62
C VAL A 934 -28.55 13.92 44.02
N LYS A 935 -29.23 15.07 44.14
CA LYS A 935 -29.74 15.56 45.45
C LYS A 935 -30.78 14.66 46.11
N THR A 936 -31.59 13.98 45.31
CA THR A 936 -32.69 13.11 45.78
C THR A 936 -32.35 11.63 45.70
N GLY A 937 -31.32 11.27 44.93
CA GLY A 937 -30.99 9.88 44.60
C GLY A 937 -31.93 9.22 43.59
N LYS A 938 -33.04 9.85 43.20
CA LYS A 938 -33.97 9.26 42.21
C LYS A 938 -33.28 9.08 40.86
N PHE A 939 -33.39 7.88 40.30
CA PHE A 939 -32.90 7.56 38.97
C PHE A 939 -33.97 6.94 38.07
N GLU A 940 -33.81 7.15 36.78
CA GLU A 940 -34.56 6.50 35.71
C GLU A 940 -33.62 6.03 34.60
N ILE A 941 -33.91 4.86 34.02
CA ILE A 941 -33.17 4.29 32.91
C ILE A 941 -34.12 4.16 31.73
N GLU A 942 -33.74 4.75 30.61
CA GLU A 942 -34.49 4.76 29.36
C GLU A 942 -33.81 3.95 28.28
N HIS A 943 -34.62 3.30 27.45
CA HIS A 943 -34.21 2.63 26.22
C HIS A 943 -35.27 2.87 25.14
N SER A 944 -34.84 3.26 23.93
CA SER A 944 -35.74 3.60 22.81
C SER A 944 -36.86 4.58 23.21
N ASN A 945 -36.51 5.60 24.01
CA ASN A 945 -37.42 6.62 24.57
C ASN A 945 -38.52 6.09 25.50
N ASN A 946 -38.39 4.88 26.04
CA ASN A 946 -39.26 4.33 27.07
C ASN A 946 -38.50 4.19 28.39
N ILE A 947 -39.15 4.52 29.50
CA ILE A 947 -38.62 4.27 30.84
C ILE A 947 -38.71 2.78 31.13
N ILE A 948 -37.55 2.17 31.38
CA ILE A 948 -37.39 0.73 31.62
C ILE A 948 -37.27 0.45 33.11
N VAL A 949 -36.51 1.28 33.84
CA VAL A 949 -36.25 1.11 35.28
C VAL A 949 -36.34 2.46 35.98
N THR A 950 -36.91 2.47 37.18
CA THR A 950 -36.89 3.63 38.09
C THR A 950 -36.48 3.20 39.49
N GLY A 951 -35.86 4.07 40.27
CA GLY A 951 -35.57 3.78 41.68
C GLY A 951 -34.88 4.94 42.38
N GLU A 952 -34.34 4.67 43.56
CA GLU A 952 -33.46 5.59 44.28
C GLU A 952 -32.07 4.94 44.46
N ILE A 953 -31.01 5.69 44.21
CA ILE A 953 -29.62 5.31 44.43
C ILE A 953 -28.89 6.43 45.19
N LYS A 954 -28.11 6.08 46.22
CA LYS A 954 -27.27 7.01 46.96
C LYS A 954 -25.98 6.36 47.44
N GLU A 955 -24.99 7.17 47.77
CA GLU A 955 -23.79 6.73 48.48
C GLU A 955 -24.17 6.17 49.87
N ALA A 956 -23.52 5.09 50.29
CA ALA A 956 -23.72 4.49 51.60
C ALA A 956 -22.81 5.17 52.64
N GLU A 957 -23.39 5.84 53.63
CA GLU A 957 -22.64 6.68 54.60
C GLU A 957 -21.88 5.88 55.69
N GLU A 958 -22.18 4.60 55.94
CA GLU A 958 -21.47 3.78 56.95
C GLU A 958 -21.76 2.26 56.79
N ASN A 959 -20.83 1.42 57.30
CA ASN A 959 -20.89 -0.05 57.22
C ASN A 959 -22.11 -0.63 57.94
N ILE A 960 -23.08 -1.19 57.19
CA ILE A 960 -24.08 -2.07 57.78
C ILE A 960 -23.35 -3.26 58.42
N THR A 961 -23.50 -3.44 59.73
CA THR A 961 -22.88 -4.53 60.48
C THR A 961 -23.83 -5.72 60.48
N VAL A 962 -23.35 -6.90 60.04
CA VAL A 962 -24.12 -8.16 59.98
C VAL A 962 -24.65 -8.59 61.36
N SER A 963 -24.10 -8.04 62.45
CA SER A 963 -24.40 -8.37 63.85
C SER A 963 -25.83 -8.09 64.33
N GLN A 964 -26.72 -7.54 63.51
CA GLN A 964 -28.15 -7.33 63.84
C GLN A 964 -29.08 -8.46 63.35
N LEU A 965 -28.51 -9.57 62.88
CA LEU A 965 -29.21 -10.59 62.11
C LEU A 965 -29.09 -11.95 62.82
N SER A 966 -30.22 -12.62 63.07
CA SER A 966 -30.24 -13.93 63.75
C SER A 966 -29.40 -14.96 62.97
N PRO A 967 -28.49 -15.70 63.62
CA PRO A 967 -27.72 -16.77 62.98
C PRO A 967 -28.66 -17.89 62.50
N ILE A 968 -28.30 -18.51 61.37
CA ILE A 968 -28.99 -19.68 60.83
C ILE A 968 -28.08 -20.88 61.14
N ASP A 969 -28.58 -21.85 61.89
CA ASP A 969 -27.87 -23.10 62.16
C ASP A 969 -27.77 -23.93 60.86
N TYR A 970 -26.56 -24.35 60.52
CA TYR A 970 -26.29 -25.24 59.40
C TYR A 970 -26.27 -26.70 59.87
N GLU A 971 -27.16 -27.53 59.33
CA GLU A 971 -26.97 -28.99 59.28
C GLU A 971 -26.46 -29.37 57.88
N GLU A 972 -25.60 -30.39 57.79
CA GLU A 972 -25.10 -30.93 56.51
C GLU A 972 -26.25 -31.54 55.69
N GLU A 973 -26.85 -30.74 54.81
CA GLU A 973 -27.83 -31.19 53.82
C GLU A 973 -27.17 -31.59 52.49
N LEU A 974 -27.85 -32.49 51.75
CA LEU A 974 -27.56 -32.74 50.33
C LEU A 974 -27.62 -31.43 49.53
N ARG A 975 -26.61 -31.19 48.68
CA ARG A 975 -26.49 -29.99 47.84
C ARG A 975 -26.69 -30.33 46.37
N LEU A 976 -27.26 -29.40 45.61
CA LEU A 976 -27.34 -29.41 44.16
C LEU A 976 -26.01 -28.95 43.57
N SER A 977 -25.45 -29.70 42.63
CA SER A 977 -24.29 -29.25 41.84
C SER A 977 -24.68 -28.13 40.87
N ASN A 978 -23.70 -27.40 40.31
CA ASN A 978 -23.91 -26.42 39.24
C ASN A 978 -24.84 -26.97 38.13
N GLU A 979 -24.54 -28.17 37.62
CA GLU A 979 -25.34 -28.79 36.56
C GLU A 979 -26.78 -29.07 37.01
N ASP A 980 -26.99 -29.50 38.25
CA ASP A 980 -28.33 -29.73 38.78
C ASP A 980 -29.11 -28.43 38.95
N VAL A 981 -28.47 -27.37 39.45
CA VAL A 981 -29.06 -26.02 39.58
C VAL A 981 -29.52 -25.51 38.22
N TYR A 982 -28.63 -25.49 37.23
CA TYR A 982 -28.95 -24.94 35.91
C TYR A 982 -29.88 -25.84 35.11
N LYS A 983 -29.90 -27.16 35.36
CA LYS A 983 -30.95 -28.05 34.83
C LYS A 983 -32.33 -27.68 35.38
N VAL A 984 -32.41 -27.42 36.68
CA VAL A 984 -33.67 -27.01 37.34
C VAL A 984 -34.15 -25.64 36.83
N LEU A 985 -33.24 -24.67 36.69
CA LEU A 985 -33.55 -23.35 36.13
C LEU A 985 -34.00 -23.44 34.65
N ARG A 986 -33.30 -24.25 33.84
CA ARG A 986 -33.65 -24.48 32.44
C ARG A 986 -35.03 -25.09 32.26
N LEU A 987 -35.42 -26.04 33.11
CA LEU A 987 -36.77 -26.63 33.09
C LEU A 987 -37.88 -25.62 33.40
N ARG A 988 -37.55 -24.45 33.95
CA ARG A 988 -38.47 -23.33 34.21
C ARG A 988 -38.43 -22.24 33.13
N GLY A 989 -37.55 -22.37 32.12
CA GLY A 989 -37.38 -21.41 31.04
C GLY A 989 -36.21 -20.44 31.21
N PHE A 990 -35.29 -20.69 32.15
CA PHE A 990 -34.06 -19.92 32.27
C PHE A 990 -32.90 -20.64 31.56
N ASP A 991 -32.60 -20.25 30.32
CA ASP A 991 -31.60 -20.88 29.47
C ASP A 991 -30.20 -20.24 29.61
N TYR A 992 -29.76 -19.98 30.85
CA TYR A 992 -28.48 -19.31 31.13
C TYR A 992 -27.27 -20.04 30.50
N SER A 993 -26.34 -19.25 29.96
CA SER A 993 -25.08 -19.71 29.38
C SER A 993 -23.95 -18.70 29.61
N LEU A 994 -22.72 -19.02 29.15
CA LEU A 994 -21.52 -18.21 29.39
C LEU A 994 -21.33 -17.93 30.90
N SER A 995 -20.84 -16.74 31.26
CA SER A 995 -20.58 -16.31 32.64
C SER A 995 -21.83 -16.19 33.53
N PHE A 996 -23.06 -16.38 33.00
CA PHE A 996 -24.28 -16.40 33.83
C PHE A 996 -24.53 -17.73 34.53
N ARG A 997 -23.71 -18.77 34.25
CA ARG A 997 -23.74 -20.05 34.96
C ARG A 997 -22.84 -20.10 36.21
N SER A 998 -22.85 -19.04 37.00
CA SER A 998 -21.89 -18.82 38.10
C SER A 998 -22.28 -19.41 39.47
N ILE A 999 -23.44 -20.08 39.64
CA ILE A 999 -23.74 -20.81 40.89
C ILE A 999 -22.91 -22.10 40.93
N HIS A 1000 -21.94 -22.20 41.83
CA HIS A 1000 -21.13 -23.41 42.02
C HIS A 1000 -21.97 -24.58 42.58
N ASP A 1001 -22.71 -24.30 43.65
CA ASP A 1001 -23.63 -25.24 44.29
C ASP A 1001 -24.73 -24.51 45.09
N ALA A 1002 -25.81 -25.21 45.42
CA ALA A 1002 -26.92 -24.70 46.22
C ALA A 1002 -27.50 -25.78 47.15
N SER A 1003 -28.10 -25.40 48.29
CA SER A 1003 -28.95 -26.30 49.08
C SER A 1003 -30.21 -26.66 48.29
N LEU A 1004 -30.86 -27.78 48.65
CA LEU A 1004 -32.07 -28.27 47.97
C LEU A 1004 -33.23 -27.26 48.01
N ASP A 1005 -33.31 -26.51 49.10
CA ASP A 1005 -34.31 -25.46 49.31
C ASP A 1005 -33.84 -24.08 48.80
N GLY A 1006 -32.71 -24.01 48.10
CA GLY A 1006 -32.15 -22.78 47.52
C GLY A 1006 -31.84 -21.69 48.53
N THR A 1007 -31.81 -22.00 49.84
CA THR A 1007 -31.57 -21.01 50.90
C THR A 1007 -30.10 -20.81 51.21
N SER A 1008 -29.19 -21.65 50.72
CA SER A 1008 -27.75 -21.42 50.80
C SER A 1008 -27.04 -21.93 49.55
N GLY A 1009 -25.83 -21.43 49.26
CA GLY A 1009 -25.11 -21.78 48.04
C GLY A 1009 -23.69 -21.23 48.00
N GLN A 1010 -22.96 -21.51 46.93
CA GLN A 1010 -21.71 -20.83 46.61
C GLN A 1010 -21.81 -20.23 45.21
N ILE A 1011 -21.39 -18.98 45.04
CA ILE A 1011 -21.37 -18.28 43.76
C ILE A 1011 -19.93 -18.00 43.37
N ILE A 1012 -19.61 -18.24 42.11
CA ILE A 1012 -18.32 -17.97 41.49
C ILE A 1012 -18.22 -16.48 41.15
N TRP A 1013 -17.20 -15.81 41.67
CA TRP A 1013 -16.87 -14.44 41.30
C TRP A 1013 -15.82 -14.41 40.18
N GLU A 1014 -16.20 -13.87 39.02
CA GLU A 1014 -15.33 -13.71 37.83
C GLU A 1014 -14.97 -12.24 37.56
N GLY A 1015 -15.02 -11.37 38.57
CA GLY A 1015 -14.77 -9.93 38.37
C GLY A 1015 -15.95 -9.16 37.75
N ASN A 1016 -17.13 -9.77 37.65
CA ASN A 1016 -18.29 -9.19 36.99
C ASN A 1016 -19.51 -9.07 37.93
N TRP A 1017 -19.84 -7.83 38.31
CA TRP A 1017 -20.97 -7.53 39.20
C TRP A 1017 -22.33 -7.92 38.61
N VAL A 1018 -22.50 -7.89 37.28
CA VAL A 1018 -23.77 -8.24 36.64
C VAL A 1018 -24.07 -9.71 36.84
N THR A 1019 -23.11 -10.59 36.52
CA THR A 1019 -23.29 -12.04 36.64
C THR A 1019 -23.38 -12.48 38.09
N PHE A 1020 -22.64 -11.83 38.99
CA PHE A 1020 -22.68 -12.11 40.42
C PHE A 1020 -24.03 -11.76 41.05
N LEU A 1021 -24.51 -10.52 40.86
CA LEU A 1021 -25.81 -10.09 41.38
C LEU A 1021 -26.95 -10.87 40.74
N ASP A 1022 -26.85 -11.22 39.45
CA ASP A 1022 -27.85 -12.05 38.79
C ASP A 1022 -27.87 -13.47 39.39
N ALA A 1023 -26.72 -14.09 39.65
CA ALA A 1023 -26.66 -15.40 40.32
C ALA A 1023 -27.29 -15.37 41.73
N MET A 1024 -27.15 -14.26 42.47
CA MET A 1024 -27.86 -14.08 43.74
C MET A 1024 -29.39 -14.08 43.55
N LEU A 1025 -29.89 -13.54 42.44
CA LEU A 1025 -31.32 -13.60 42.10
C LEU A 1025 -31.74 -15.00 41.62
N GLN A 1026 -30.88 -15.68 40.87
CA GLN A 1026 -31.09 -17.06 40.41
C GLN A 1026 -31.29 -18.01 41.61
N MET A 1027 -30.54 -17.84 42.71
CA MET A 1027 -30.70 -18.62 43.94
C MET A 1027 -32.13 -18.58 44.50
N SER A 1028 -32.78 -17.41 44.48
CA SER A 1028 -34.19 -17.27 44.90
C SER A 1028 -35.17 -18.07 44.03
N SER A 1029 -34.78 -18.38 42.80
CA SER A 1029 -35.59 -19.13 41.85
C SER A 1029 -35.43 -20.64 41.98
N VAL A 1030 -34.38 -21.14 42.65
CA VAL A 1030 -34.09 -22.58 42.79
C VAL A 1030 -35.24 -23.31 43.50
N ASN A 1031 -35.81 -22.73 44.56
CA ASN A 1031 -36.86 -23.36 45.39
C ASN A 1031 -38.30 -22.90 45.10
N LEU A 1032 -38.53 -22.28 43.92
CA LEU A 1032 -39.89 -21.96 43.52
C LEU A 1032 -40.72 -23.23 43.31
N ILE A 1033 -41.85 -23.34 44.03
CA ILE A 1033 -42.81 -24.43 43.89
C ILE A 1033 -43.52 -24.30 42.54
N GLY A 1034 -43.32 -25.27 41.64
CA GLY A 1034 -43.94 -25.34 40.31
C GLY A 1034 -43.01 -25.00 39.14
N ARG A 1035 -43.57 -24.95 37.92
CA ARG A 1035 -42.86 -24.60 36.67
C ARG A 1035 -43.03 -23.13 36.25
N SER A 1036 -43.38 -22.24 37.18
CA SER A 1036 -43.60 -20.83 36.85
C SER A 1036 -42.27 -20.09 36.61
N LEU A 1037 -42.12 -19.47 35.45
CA LEU A 1037 -41.06 -18.52 35.16
C LEU A 1037 -41.34 -17.19 35.89
N ARG A 1038 -40.39 -16.70 36.69
CA ARG A 1038 -40.53 -15.44 37.45
C ARG A 1038 -39.35 -14.53 37.18
N LEU A 1039 -39.60 -13.35 36.62
CA LEU A 1039 -38.61 -12.30 36.48
C LEU A 1039 -38.67 -11.35 37.68
N PRO A 1040 -37.53 -10.77 38.10
CA PRO A 1040 -37.53 -9.64 39.02
C PRO A 1040 -38.37 -8.50 38.44
N THR A 1041 -39.21 -7.87 39.27
CA THR A 1041 -40.01 -6.68 38.88
C THR A 1041 -39.82 -5.52 39.84
N ARG A 1042 -39.46 -5.80 41.10
CA ARG A 1042 -39.20 -4.79 42.11
C ARG A 1042 -38.17 -5.26 43.12
N ILE A 1043 -37.30 -4.35 43.55
CA ILE A 1043 -36.40 -4.51 44.68
C ILE A 1043 -36.58 -3.35 45.65
N ARG A 1044 -36.79 -3.69 46.91
CA ARG A 1044 -37.06 -2.70 47.96
C ARG A 1044 -35.77 -2.02 48.43
N TYR A 1045 -34.68 -2.77 48.53
CA TYR A 1045 -33.44 -2.30 49.10
C TYR A 1045 -32.28 -3.13 48.56
N ILE A 1046 -31.17 -2.51 48.18
CA ILE A 1046 -29.88 -3.19 47.99
C ILE A 1046 -28.81 -2.32 48.62
N SER A 1047 -27.84 -2.90 49.30
CA SER A 1047 -26.57 -2.24 49.62
C SER A 1047 -25.42 -3.02 49.02
N ILE A 1048 -24.55 -2.32 48.28
CA ILE A 1048 -23.35 -2.89 47.65
C ILE A 1048 -22.15 -2.10 48.18
N ASN A 1049 -21.19 -2.78 48.79
CA ASN A 1049 -19.93 -2.17 49.17
C ASN A 1049 -18.75 -2.83 48.43
N PRO A 1050 -18.23 -2.20 47.35
CA PRO A 1050 -17.16 -2.78 46.55
C PRO A 1050 -15.80 -2.77 47.25
N THR A 1051 -15.58 -1.91 48.26
CA THR A 1051 -14.27 -1.81 48.95
C THR A 1051 -14.04 -2.95 49.93
N LYS A 1052 -15.10 -3.67 50.30
CA LYS A 1052 -15.02 -4.91 51.06
C LYS A 1052 -14.78 -6.14 50.18
N GLN A 1053 -14.69 -5.98 48.86
CA GLN A 1053 -14.21 -7.03 47.97
C GLN A 1053 -12.67 -7.03 48.05
N THR A 1054 -12.12 -7.87 48.92
CA THR A 1054 -10.68 -8.12 48.99
C THR A 1054 -10.20 -8.76 47.68
N TYR A 1055 -9.48 -7.98 46.90
CA TYR A 1055 -8.70 -8.48 45.78
C TYR A 1055 -7.46 -9.15 46.35
N TYR A 1056 -7.33 -10.48 46.23
CA TYR A 1056 -6.01 -11.10 46.30
C TYR A 1056 -5.28 -10.79 45.00
N LEU A 1057 -4.70 -9.59 44.91
CA LEU A 1057 -3.58 -9.34 44.02
C LEU A 1057 -2.36 -9.90 44.76
N GLN A 1058 -1.89 -11.10 44.39
CA GLN A 1058 -0.49 -11.40 44.61
C GLN A 1058 0.28 -10.42 43.73
N GLU A 1059 1.02 -9.50 44.35
CA GLU A 1059 2.08 -8.77 43.67
C GLU A 1059 3.03 -9.83 43.10
N ASP A 1060 3.02 -10.00 41.77
CA ASP A 1060 4.13 -10.66 41.10
C ASP A 1060 5.39 -9.88 41.47
N GLU A 1061 6.30 -10.53 42.20
CA GLU A 1061 7.69 -10.11 42.32
C GLU A 1061 8.28 -10.04 40.90
N ILE A 1062 8.21 -8.87 40.28
CA ILE A 1062 9.01 -8.57 39.09
C ILE A 1062 10.44 -8.31 39.57
N ASP A 1063 11.19 -9.40 39.73
CA ASP A 1063 12.65 -9.36 39.66
C ASP A 1063 13.19 -10.68 39.08
N SER A 1064 13.16 -10.80 37.75
CA SER A 1064 14.29 -11.31 36.94
C SER A 1064 13.94 -11.43 35.45
N PRO A 1065 14.86 -11.07 34.53
CA PRO A 1065 14.73 -11.37 33.12
C PRO A 1065 15.40 -12.72 32.82
N ASN A 1066 14.63 -13.69 32.34
CA ASN A 1066 15.01 -14.74 31.39
C ASN A 1066 14.08 -15.96 31.53
N ASN A 1067 13.25 -16.21 30.52
CA ASN A 1067 13.19 -17.49 29.79
C ASN A 1067 12.03 -17.46 28.78
N ASP A 1068 12.39 -17.38 27.51
CA ASP A 1068 11.56 -17.79 26.38
C ASP A 1068 11.51 -19.32 26.36
N GLU A 1069 10.47 -19.92 26.92
CA GLU A 1069 9.92 -21.25 26.57
C GLU A 1069 8.71 -21.54 27.49
N MET A 1070 7.59 -21.99 26.90
CA MET A 1070 6.23 -22.17 27.47
C MET A 1070 5.28 -20.96 27.39
N GLN A 1071 4.77 -20.69 26.18
CA GLN A 1071 3.48 -20.00 25.97
C GLN A 1071 2.46 -20.95 25.33
N GLU A 1072 2.18 -22.06 25.99
CA GLU A 1072 0.93 -22.82 25.87
C GLU A 1072 0.61 -23.30 27.28
N GLU A 1073 -0.62 -23.07 27.76
CA GLU A 1073 -1.13 -23.30 29.13
C GLU A 1073 -0.78 -22.24 30.21
N VAL A 1074 -1.28 -21.00 30.06
CA VAL A 1074 -1.60 -20.16 31.23
C VAL A 1074 -3.00 -19.57 31.06
N THR A 1075 -4.01 -20.42 31.23
CA THR A 1075 -5.38 -20.02 31.57
C THR A 1075 -5.69 -20.51 32.99
N ASN A 1076 -4.94 -20.01 33.97
CA ASN A 1076 -5.33 -20.18 35.37
C ASN A 1076 -6.48 -19.21 35.68
N SER A 1077 -7.69 -19.71 35.52
CA SER A 1077 -8.91 -19.11 36.01
C SER A 1077 -8.95 -19.24 37.54
N HIS A 1078 -8.52 -18.19 38.24
CA HIS A 1078 -8.63 -18.10 39.69
C HIS A 1078 -10.06 -17.69 40.07
N HIS A 1079 -10.93 -18.69 40.15
CA HIS A 1079 -12.31 -18.53 40.59
C HIS A 1079 -12.35 -18.35 42.12
N GLN A 1080 -12.87 -17.21 42.60
CA GLN A 1080 -13.15 -17.03 44.02
C GLN A 1080 -14.57 -17.51 44.32
N LEU A 1081 -14.71 -18.48 45.23
CA LEU A 1081 -16.00 -18.95 45.71
C LEU A 1081 -16.50 -18.03 46.82
N VAL A 1082 -17.70 -17.49 46.66
CA VAL A 1082 -18.35 -16.60 47.63
C VAL A 1082 -19.54 -17.33 48.26
N GLN A 1083 -19.55 -17.42 49.60
CA GLN A 1083 -20.53 -18.22 50.33
C GLN A 1083 -21.86 -17.48 50.56
N TYR A 1084 -22.91 -18.10 50.04
CA TYR A 1084 -24.29 -17.67 49.92
C TYR A 1084 -25.28 -18.07 51.05
N ILE A 1085 -26.07 -17.17 51.65
CA ILE A 1085 -27.37 -17.51 52.30
C ILE A 1085 -28.52 -16.64 51.78
N LEU A 1086 -29.75 -17.16 51.81
CA LEU A 1086 -30.99 -16.48 51.51
C LEU A 1086 -31.90 -16.49 52.74
N ASN A 1087 -32.12 -15.32 53.37
CA ASN A 1087 -33.09 -15.19 54.46
C ASN A 1087 -34.52 -15.06 53.88
N PRO A 1088 -35.51 -15.88 54.29
CA PRO A 1088 -36.86 -15.87 53.70
C PRO A 1088 -37.71 -14.64 54.03
N HIS A 1089 -37.30 -13.80 55.00
CA HIS A 1089 -38.01 -12.57 55.40
C HIS A 1089 -37.36 -11.28 54.87
N THR A 1090 -36.05 -11.30 54.63
CA THR A 1090 -35.32 -10.13 54.09
C THR A 1090 -34.82 -10.32 52.66
N ASN A 1091 -34.90 -11.53 52.10
CA ASN A 1091 -34.19 -11.98 50.89
C ASN A 1091 -32.67 -11.73 51.01
N VAL A 1092 -31.87 -12.80 50.95
CA VAL A 1092 -30.42 -12.76 50.68
C VAL A 1092 -29.47 -12.16 51.76
N ARG A 1093 -28.49 -12.93 52.22
CA ARG A 1093 -27.34 -12.53 53.07
C ARG A 1093 -26.10 -13.37 52.75
N VAL A 1094 -24.92 -12.76 52.60
CA VAL A 1094 -23.63 -13.47 52.59
C VAL A 1094 -23.23 -13.77 54.04
N LEU A 1095 -22.81 -15.00 54.37
CA LEU A 1095 -22.30 -15.32 55.72
C LEU A 1095 -20.79 -15.09 55.85
N GLU A 1096 -20.45 -14.51 56.99
CA GLU A 1096 -19.08 -14.46 57.54
C GLU A 1096 -18.68 -15.84 58.04
N GLU A 1097 -17.78 -16.52 57.31
CA GLU A 1097 -16.79 -17.37 57.96
C GLU A 1097 -15.48 -17.56 57.16
N VAL A 1098 -14.86 -16.46 56.71
CA VAL A 1098 -13.38 -16.36 56.56
C VAL A 1098 -12.94 -14.90 56.72
N GLY A 1099 -12.56 -14.48 57.93
CA GLY A 1099 -11.80 -13.24 58.23
C GLY A 1099 -12.57 -11.90 58.21
N PRO A 1100 -12.10 -10.86 58.94
CA PRO A 1100 -12.84 -9.59 59.17
C PRO A 1100 -12.99 -8.64 57.96
N GLU A 1101 -12.68 -9.08 56.74
CA GLU A 1101 -12.52 -8.18 55.59
C GLU A 1101 -13.30 -8.57 54.32
N ASN A 1102 -14.25 -9.51 54.38
CA ASN A 1102 -14.84 -10.08 53.16
C ASN A 1102 -16.34 -9.73 52.95
N VAL A 1103 -16.60 -8.99 51.86
CA VAL A 1103 -17.81 -8.71 51.05
C VAL A 1103 -19.15 -8.54 51.77
N LEU A 1104 -19.76 -7.35 51.62
CA LEU A 1104 -21.15 -7.12 52.00
C LEU A 1104 -21.98 -6.62 50.79
N VAL A 1105 -22.77 -7.53 50.21
CA VAL A 1105 -23.95 -7.20 49.41
C VAL A 1105 -25.19 -7.66 50.18
N ILE A 1106 -26.10 -6.74 50.49
CA ILE A 1106 -27.42 -7.03 51.07
C ILE A 1106 -28.44 -6.74 49.98
N LEU A 1107 -29.18 -7.74 49.50
CA LEU A 1107 -30.26 -7.57 48.50
C LEU A 1107 -31.64 -7.46 49.17
#